data_AF-A0A821K8S0-F1
#
_entry.id   AF-A0A821K8S0-F1
#
_cell.length_a   1.000
_cell.length_b   1.000
_cell.length_c   1.000
_cell.angle_alpha   90.00
_cell.angle_beta   90.00
_cell.angle_gamma   90.00
#
_symmetry.space_group_name_H-M   'P 1'
#
loop_
_entity.id
_entity.type
_entity.pdbx_description
1 polymer ?
#
loop_
_entity_poly.entity_id
_entity_poly.type
_entity_poly.pdbx_seq_one_letter_code
_entity_poly.pdbx_strand_id
1 'polypeptide(L)'
;TIGTSLTRMEIWIESRLDQWINRSEIFLLETNRLESLLNFFEDYQNAALNHYWSDKGPTDPIGYSRFILTSLTIIRTVHQKLCKDQRFERLKQHSINIPNLMKLFEVLIIPNREDMIRVSNLKDYFSEFTHKKYPDLLSSIDNVDAFGVYYASQSPQMNESIQKIRVQAEFDKQQNIQEYKSARERYSKLMNSIKGLPCTCTYKHGYYQTCHSCCTRKQAENIRVHIYECPLPKNRESALAVIFELQMPIEIRYYRDIIWQFVNRPNPNPKHKMHEWLSSSPHRQKLGPYFIGPSCYTVKLVSAHKSVTETDYSSPPSVATASIEAFLFENSLIVEILPTQPIKLPEERCILTPQLDHPDYKQLQFTIDTTQFVQNNVIANLSNCSARLKLNQFIEFGSFRSGHRLQWWNLLALFEMDSLPIYEESVIILITHSILQCGPWTTYGISSSNSWCSEAHEYLLEDHFIDELIIRLDRRLDDCELNWQNELVLVTITMITMRMLTICNSIRQDKVTDLVIKCRRIGERWISLISENIKTSSPSAFDKIDQLRMKIVIIGISCIITFSTHSDRLHYLLSSTEHIVSLLKSATTIHDNVILNTNKSSISTYIRNIMRYSEHVLVRVQPTVAELLQKSSCQALNDFAAIYWAPLRSKSTMNGKWKKRRHDPSDGWYDCRYESRYISIDCIQGIFLVDGMSIGFLPENITTNELFIRVFRNHIFEVQLAESPKTYITKHLYHDNGRVQYEFYFNDETKCLRIIERHIHTNEKFQLITH
;
A
#
# COMPACT_ATOMS: atom_id res chain seq x y z
N THR A 1 -0.50 12.96 -7.62
CA THR A 1 0.25 12.80 -6.35
C THR A 1 0.80 11.36 -6.27
N ILE A 2 1.55 11.01 -5.22
CA ILE A 2 1.95 9.60 -4.95
C ILE A 2 0.70 8.72 -4.86
N GLY A 3 -0.34 9.16 -4.12
CA GLY A 3 -1.62 8.47 -3.98
C GLY A 3 -2.29 8.17 -5.32
N THR A 4 -2.44 9.17 -6.20
CA THR A 4 -2.98 8.96 -7.56
C THR A 4 -2.19 7.91 -8.35
N SER A 5 -0.86 7.91 -8.22
CA SER A 5 0.01 7.00 -8.96
C SER A 5 -0.14 5.57 -8.46
N LEU A 6 -0.17 5.37 -7.13
CA LEU A 6 -0.44 4.08 -6.50
C LEU A 6 -1.81 3.53 -6.92
N THR A 7 -2.87 4.34 -6.82
CA THR A 7 -4.21 3.91 -7.22
C THR A 7 -4.28 3.48 -8.69
N ARG A 8 -3.62 4.22 -9.60
CA ARG A 8 -3.56 3.82 -11.02
C ARG A 8 -2.88 2.47 -11.22
N MET A 9 -1.80 2.20 -10.49
CA MET A 9 -1.10 0.91 -10.53
C MET A 9 -1.97 -0.21 -9.97
N GLU A 10 -2.62 0.01 -8.82
CA GLU A 10 -3.52 -0.95 -8.17
C GLU A 10 -4.69 -1.35 -9.09
N ILE A 11 -5.34 -0.37 -9.72
CA ILE A 11 -6.43 -0.59 -10.70
C ILE A 11 -5.90 -1.31 -11.96
N TRP A 12 -4.68 -1.00 -12.40
CA TRP A 12 -4.08 -1.71 -13.53
C TRP A 12 -3.82 -3.18 -13.20
N ILE A 13 -3.30 -3.48 -12.01
CA ILE A 13 -3.09 -4.86 -11.56
C ILE A 13 -4.42 -5.61 -11.50
N GLU A 14 -5.43 -4.99 -10.92
CA GLU A 14 -6.78 -5.54 -10.81
C GLU A 14 -7.39 -5.92 -12.18
N SER A 15 -7.24 -5.05 -13.18
CA SER A 15 -7.96 -5.17 -14.46
C SER A 15 -7.15 -5.76 -15.62
N ARG A 16 -5.80 -5.70 -15.58
CA ARG A 16 -4.93 -6.02 -16.72
C ARG A 16 -3.86 -7.07 -16.46
N LEU A 17 -3.50 -7.35 -15.20
CA LEU A 17 -2.37 -8.25 -14.91
C LEU A 17 -2.55 -9.64 -15.52
N ASP A 18 -3.74 -10.24 -15.35
CA ASP A 18 -4.03 -11.58 -15.89
C ASP A 18 -3.91 -11.62 -17.42
N GLN A 19 -4.35 -10.58 -18.13
CA GLN A 19 -4.19 -10.51 -19.58
C GLN A 19 -2.72 -10.30 -19.97
N TRP A 20 -2.01 -9.42 -19.26
CA TRP A 20 -0.62 -9.08 -19.56
C TRP A 20 0.33 -10.26 -19.36
N ILE A 21 0.18 -11.02 -18.26
CA ILE A 21 1.06 -12.16 -17.95
C ILE A 21 0.82 -13.34 -18.90
N ASN A 22 -0.40 -13.50 -19.42
CA ASN A 22 -0.79 -14.64 -20.25
C ASN A 22 -0.65 -14.39 -21.77
N ARG A 23 -0.19 -13.21 -22.21
CA ARG A 23 0.07 -12.94 -23.65
C ARG A 23 1.10 -13.92 -24.20
N SER A 24 0.76 -14.60 -25.29
CA SER A 24 1.63 -15.54 -26.01
C SER A 24 2.80 -14.79 -26.65
N GLU A 25 4.00 -14.93 -26.11
CA GLU A 25 5.24 -14.43 -26.70
C GLU A 25 6.35 -15.48 -26.60
N ILE A 26 7.46 -15.24 -27.31
CA ILE A 26 8.65 -16.11 -27.34
C ILE A 26 9.20 -16.26 -25.91
N PHE A 27 9.63 -17.47 -25.52
CA PHE A 27 10.11 -17.83 -24.17
C PHE A 27 11.07 -16.81 -23.51
N LEU A 28 12.01 -16.21 -24.28
CA LEU A 28 12.94 -15.19 -23.77
C LEU A 28 12.25 -13.91 -23.27
N LEU A 29 11.11 -13.55 -23.85
CA LEU A 29 10.30 -12.40 -23.42
C LEU A 29 9.44 -12.75 -22.18
N GLU A 30 9.13 -14.03 -21.95
CA GLU A 30 8.34 -14.46 -20.78
C GLU A 30 9.12 -14.34 -19.47
N THR A 31 10.40 -14.77 -19.45
CA THR A 31 11.27 -14.59 -18.27
C THR A 31 11.43 -13.13 -17.89
N ASN A 32 11.59 -12.24 -18.89
CA ASN A 32 11.69 -10.80 -18.68
C ASN A 32 10.43 -10.20 -18.03
N ARG A 33 9.24 -10.79 -18.25
CA ARG A 33 8.00 -10.29 -17.63
C ARG A 33 7.90 -10.63 -16.15
N LEU A 34 8.24 -11.85 -15.75
CA LEU A 34 8.24 -12.21 -14.32
C LEU A 34 9.30 -11.43 -13.54
N GLU A 35 10.46 -11.19 -14.17
CA GLU A 35 11.48 -10.30 -13.61
C GLU A 35 10.96 -8.87 -13.46
N SER A 36 10.35 -8.31 -14.51
CA SER A 36 9.74 -6.97 -14.47
C SER A 36 8.65 -6.87 -13.39
N LEU A 37 7.89 -7.95 -13.19
CA LEU A 37 6.84 -8.03 -12.17
C LEU A 37 7.42 -8.10 -10.75
N LEU A 38 8.53 -8.82 -10.54
CA LEU A 38 9.24 -8.82 -9.25
C LEU A 38 9.79 -7.43 -8.94
N ASN A 39 10.50 -6.79 -9.88
CA ASN A 39 11.02 -5.44 -9.69
C ASN A 39 9.90 -4.43 -9.41
N PHE A 40 8.79 -4.53 -10.16
CA PHE A 40 7.59 -3.73 -9.89
C PHE A 40 7.02 -4.00 -8.49
N PHE A 41 6.95 -5.27 -8.07
CA PHE A 41 6.43 -5.63 -6.75
C PHE A 41 7.28 -5.05 -5.63
N GLU A 42 8.60 -5.05 -5.78
CA GLU A 42 9.53 -4.43 -4.83
C GLU A 42 9.32 -2.91 -4.71
N ASP A 43 9.29 -2.21 -5.84
CA ASP A 43 9.06 -0.76 -5.88
C ASP A 43 7.66 -0.40 -5.33
N TYR A 44 6.65 -1.16 -5.73
CA TYR A 44 5.28 -0.98 -5.30
C TYR A 44 5.12 -1.21 -3.80
N GLN A 45 5.68 -2.28 -3.25
CA GLN A 45 5.62 -2.56 -1.81
C GLN A 45 6.25 -1.42 -1.02
N ASN A 46 7.44 -0.96 -1.42
CA ASN A 46 8.11 0.15 -0.76
C ASN A 46 7.27 1.44 -0.82
N ALA A 47 6.74 1.78 -1.99
CA ALA A 47 5.93 2.98 -2.16
C ALA A 47 4.59 2.91 -1.39
N ALA A 48 3.90 1.77 -1.45
CA ALA A 48 2.60 1.55 -0.81
C ALA A 48 2.72 1.53 0.71
N LEU A 49 3.68 0.79 1.27
CA LEU A 49 3.86 0.71 2.72
C LEU A 49 4.25 2.06 3.32
N ASN A 50 5.15 2.81 2.67
CA ASN A 50 5.52 4.17 3.09
C ASN A 50 4.37 5.18 2.96
N HIS A 51 3.37 4.90 2.10
CA HIS A 51 2.23 5.78 1.90
C HIS A 51 1.07 5.50 2.85
N TYR A 52 0.80 4.21 3.12
CA TYR A 52 -0.34 3.76 3.92
C TYR A 52 -0.01 3.59 5.41
N TRP A 53 1.28 3.51 5.75
CA TRP A 53 1.77 3.31 7.13
C TRP A 53 2.88 4.30 7.49
N SER A 54 3.03 4.58 8.79
CA SER A 54 4.12 5.38 9.35
C SER A 54 4.52 4.87 10.74
N ASP A 55 5.70 5.26 11.23
CA ASP A 55 6.16 4.92 12.59
C ASP A 55 5.24 5.44 13.71
N LYS A 56 4.35 6.40 13.41
CA LYS A 56 3.36 6.96 14.34
C LYS A 56 2.03 6.19 14.36
N GLY A 57 1.89 5.14 13.55
CA GLY A 57 0.68 4.33 13.42
C GLY A 57 0.12 4.28 11.98
N PRO A 58 -1.01 3.58 11.78
CA PRO A 58 -1.68 3.52 10.48
C PRO A 58 -2.09 4.90 10.01
N THR A 59 -1.88 5.16 8.72
CA THR A 59 -2.30 6.42 8.11
C THR A 59 -3.37 6.25 7.04
N ASP A 60 -3.64 5.03 6.55
CA ASP A 60 -4.72 4.69 5.62
C ASP A 60 -5.05 3.18 5.62
N PRO A 61 -5.97 2.71 6.49
CA PRO A 61 -6.39 1.31 6.54
C PRO A 61 -7.03 0.78 5.24
N ILE A 62 -7.70 1.66 4.47
CA ILE A 62 -8.33 1.30 3.19
C ILE A 62 -7.24 1.03 2.15
N GLY A 63 -6.26 1.94 2.05
CA GLY A 63 -5.09 1.77 1.20
C GLY A 63 -4.26 0.54 1.56
N TYR A 64 -4.05 0.28 2.86
CA TYR A 64 -3.37 -0.93 3.29
C TYR A 64 -4.11 -2.22 2.89
N SER A 65 -5.45 -2.20 2.95
CA SER A 65 -6.27 -3.30 2.43
C SER A 65 -6.07 -3.50 0.91
N ARG A 66 -6.02 -2.41 0.13
CA ARG A 66 -5.70 -2.48 -1.31
C ARG A 66 -4.29 -3.00 -1.58
N PHE A 67 -3.31 -2.65 -0.75
CA PHE A 67 -1.95 -3.19 -0.84
C PHE A 67 -1.95 -4.71 -0.66
N ILE A 68 -2.64 -5.22 0.36
CA ILE A 68 -2.77 -6.67 0.59
C ILE A 68 -3.44 -7.35 -0.60
N LEU A 69 -4.56 -6.84 -1.08
CA LEU A 69 -5.29 -7.42 -2.22
C LEU A 69 -4.48 -7.40 -3.52
N THR A 70 -3.77 -6.31 -3.79
CA THR A 70 -2.87 -6.17 -4.94
C THR A 70 -1.75 -7.18 -4.91
N SER A 71 -1.10 -7.33 -3.75
CA SER A 71 -0.03 -8.31 -3.56
C SER A 71 -0.52 -9.75 -3.73
N LEU A 72 -1.66 -10.09 -3.12
CA LEU A 72 -2.24 -11.42 -3.23
C LEU A 72 -2.72 -11.75 -4.65
N THR A 73 -3.22 -10.76 -5.40
CA THR A 73 -3.53 -10.96 -6.82
C THR A 73 -2.28 -11.25 -7.64
N ILE A 74 -1.18 -10.52 -7.41
CA ILE A 74 0.10 -10.80 -8.07
C ILE A 74 0.56 -12.24 -7.77
N ILE A 75 0.56 -12.64 -6.49
CA ILE A 75 0.93 -13.99 -6.05
C ILE A 75 0.05 -15.05 -6.73
N ARG A 76 -1.28 -14.90 -6.68
CA ARG A 76 -2.23 -15.82 -7.33
C ARG A 76 -1.94 -15.93 -8.82
N THR A 77 -1.79 -14.80 -9.51
CA THR A 77 -1.65 -14.76 -10.97
C THR A 77 -0.34 -15.41 -11.43
N VAL A 78 0.77 -15.15 -10.72
CA VAL A 78 2.05 -15.85 -10.98
C VAL A 78 1.92 -17.35 -10.71
N HIS A 79 1.34 -17.74 -9.57
CA HIS A 79 1.15 -19.15 -9.23
C HIS A 79 0.30 -19.90 -10.28
N GLN A 80 -0.80 -19.31 -10.72
CA GLN A 80 -1.66 -19.89 -11.77
C GLN A 80 -0.91 -20.06 -13.09
N LYS A 81 -0.09 -19.07 -13.49
CA LYS A 81 0.75 -19.18 -14.69
C LYS A 81 1.75 -20.33 -14.56
N LEU A 82 2.44 -20.44 -13.43
CA LEU A 82 3.40 -21.52 -13.17
C LEU A 82 2.74 -22.90 -13.17
N CYS A 83 1.55 -23.02 -12.57
CA CYS A 83 0.80 -24.28 -12.57
C CYS A 83 0.36 -24.74 -13.98
N LYS A 84 0.33 -23.84 -14.98
CA LYS A 84 0.02 -24.21 -16.37
C LYS A 84 1.25 -24.71 -17.14
N ASP A 85 2.46 -24.42 -16.65
CA ASP A 85 3.70 -24.94 -17.22
C ASP A 85 3.90 -26.40 -16.81
N GLN A 86 4.08 -27.29 -17.79
CA GLN A 86 4.27 -28.72 -17.56
C GLN A 86 5.52 -29.01 -16.71
N ARG A 87 6.55 -28.15 -16.78
CA ARG A 87 7.76 -28.28 -15.94
C ARG A 87 7.43 -28.17 -14.45
N PHE A 88 6.38 -27.45 -14.10
CA PHE A 88 6.04 -27.11 -12.71
C PHE A 88 4.69 -27.67 -12.27
N GLU A 89 4.14 -28.65 -12.99
CA GLU A 89 2.79 -29.17 -12.75
C GLU A 89 2.52 -29.60 -11.29
N ARG A 90 3.54 -30.15 -10.62
CA ARG A 90 3.42 -30.58 -9.22
C ARG A 90 3.06 -29.43 -8.27
N LEU A 91 3.33 -28.15 -8.61
CA LEU A 91 2.96 -26.98 -7.81
C LEU A 91 1.47 -26.97 -7.41
N LYS A 92 0.57 -27.52 -8.25
CA LYS A 92 -0.87 -27.66 -7.93
C LYS A 92 -1.15 -28.47 -6.66
N GLN A 93 -0.19 -29.30 -6.24
CA GLN A 93 -0.26 -30.19 -5.07
C GLN A 93 0.57 -29.67 -3.89
N HIS A 94 1.28 -28.55 -4.05
CA HIS A 94 2.01 -27.88 -2.97
C HIS A 94 1.13 -26.84 -2.28
N SER A 95 1.32 -26.69 -0.97
CA SER A 95 0.61 -25.69 -0.21
C SER A 95 1.14 -24.28 -0.47
N ILE A 96 0.33 -23.26 -0.18
CA ILE A 96 0.74 -21.86 -0.11
C ILE A 96 0.44 -21.38 1.31
N ASN A 97 1.43 -21.49 2.20
CA ASN A 97 1.24 -21.19 3.61
C ASN A 97 1.58 -19.73 3.92
N ILE A 98 0.61 -18.84 3.74
CA ILE A 98 0.71 -17.45 4.21
C ILE A 98 0.10 -17.37 5.63
N PRO A 99 0.89 -17.07 6.67
CA PRO A 99 0.42 -17.11 8.05
C PRO A 99 -0.80 -16.24 8.30
N ASN A 100 -1.83 -16.80 8.95
CA ASN A 100 -3.07 -16.14 9.34
C ASN A 100 -3.89 -15.51 8.18
N LEU A 101 -3.61 -15.85 6.92
CA LEU A 101 -4.24 -15.20 5.76
C LEU A 101 -5.77 -15.22 5.80
N MET A 102 -6.38 -16.33 6.21
CA MET A 102 -7.84 -16.43 6.31
C MET A 102 -8.44 -15.42 7.31
N LYS A 103 -7.78 -15.22 8.45
CA LYS A 103 -8.18 -14.21 9.46
C LYS A 103 -7.88 -12.80 8.99
N LEU A 104 -6.85 -12.62 8.15
CA LEU A 104 -6.51 -11.32 7.58
C LEU A 104 -7.62 -10.82 6.65
N PHE A 105 -8.20 -11.69 5.81
CA PHE A 105 -9.33 -11.32 4.96
C PHE A 105 -10.54 -10.77 5.76
N GLU A 106 -10.79 -11.29 6.96
CA GLU A 106 -11.90 -10.85 7.81
C GLU A 106 -11.74 -9.42 8.34
N VAL A 107 -10.51 -8.92 8.43
CA VAL A 107 -10.21 -7.60 9.03
C VAL A 107 -9.91 -6.52 7.99
N LEU A 108 -9.92 -6.84 6.69
CA LEU A 108 -9.75 -5.86 5.62
C LEU A 108 -10.89 -4.85 5.58
N ILE A 109 -10.58 -3.62 5.18
CA ILE A 109 -11.51 -2.50 5.06
C ILE A 109 -11.80 -2.27 3.58
N ILE A 110 -12.99 -2.67 3.14
CA ILE A 110 -13.32 -2.83 1.72
C ILE A 110 -14.56 -2.00 1.36
N PRO A 111 -14.38 -0.78 0.80
CA PRO A 111 -15.49 0.10 0.45
C PRO A 111 -16.32 -0.35 -0.74
N ASN A 112 -15.70 -0.95 -1.74
CA ASN A 112 -16.29 -1.18 -3.06
C ASN A 112 -16.55 -2.67 -3.33
N ARG A 113 -17.47 -2.94 -4.27
CA ARG A 113 -17.94 -4.29 -4.58
C ARG A 113 -16.88 -5.14 -5.27
N GLU A 114 -16.10 -4.55 -6.17
CA GLU A 114 -15.03 -5.23 -6.90
C GLU A 114 -14.03 -5.86 -5.94
N ASP A 115 -13.59 -5.10 -4.93
CA ASP A 115 -12.69 -5.60 -3.91
C ASP A 115 -13.35 -6.63 -2.99
N MET A 116 -14.66 -6.56 -2.71
CA MET A 116 -15.37 -7.62 -1.97
C MET A 116 -15.37 -8.95 -2.76
N ILE A 117 -15.66 -8.88 -4.06
CA ILE A 117 -15.59 -10.03 -4.98
C ILE A 117 -14.16 -10.56 -5.05
N ARG A 118 -13.18 -9.65 -5.12
CA ARG A 118 -11.76 -10.00 -5.13
C ARG A 118 -11.31 -10.69 -3.86
N VAL A 119 -11.74 -10.22 -2.69
CA VAL A 119 -11.50 -10.89 -1.40
C VAL A 119 -12.03 -12.31 -1.44
N SER A 120 -13.28 -12.50 -1.86
CA SER A 120 -13.92 -13.81 -1.98
C SER A 120 -13.12 -14.74 -2.91
N ASN A 121 -12.81 -14.28 -4.12
CA ASN A 121 -12.04 -15.04 -5.10
C ASN A 121 -10.62 -15.42 -4.61
N LEU A 122 -9.92 -14.48 -3.95
CA LEU A 122 -8.60 -14.74 -3.40
C LEU A 122 -8.69 -15.71 -2.22
N LYS A 123 -9.66 -15.53 -1.35
CA LYS A 123 -9.90 -16.42 -0.21
C LYS A 123 -10.16 -17.84 -0.68
N ASP A 124 -11.09 -18.05 -1.63
CA ASP A 124 -11.39 -19.35 -2.19
C ASP A 124 -10.14 -19.99 -2.79
N TYR A 125 -9.40 -19.21 -3.59
CA TYR A 125 -8.14 -19.67 -4.18
C TYR A 125 -7.13 -20.12 -3.11
N PHE A 126 -6.75 -19.26 -2.17
CA PHE A 126 -5.72 -19.61 -1.18
C PHE A 126 -6.20 -20.69 -0.18
N SER A 127 -7.51 -20.79 0.07
CA SER A 127 -8.08 -21.87 0.88
C SER A 127 -7.85 -23.24 0.24
N GLU A 128 -7.98 -23.34 -1.09
CA GLU A 128 -7.67 -24.55 -1.85
C GLU A 128 -6.21 -24.98 -1.65
N PHE A 129 -5.30 -24.01 -1.50
CA PHE A 129 -3.87 -24.23 -1.33
C PHE A 129 -3.41 -24.32 0.14
N THR A 130 -4.29 -24.16 1.12
CA THR A 130 -3.89 -24.16 2.54
C THR A 130 -3.60 -25.58 3.04
N HIS A 131 -4.34 -26.58 2.55
CA HIS A 131 -4.27 -27.98 3.01
C HIS A 131 -3.84 -28.95 1.91
N LYS A 132 -3.08 -28.47 0.92
CA LYS A 132 -2.49 -29.34 -0.10
C LYS A 132 -1.48 -30.29 0.54
N LYS A 133 -1.28 -31.44 -0.11
CA LYS A 133 -0.51 -32.57 0.42
C LYS A 133 0.95 -32.23 0.69
N TYR A 134 1.58 -31.47 -0.20
CA TYR A 134 3.02 -31.21 -0.15
C TYR A 134 3.34 -29.83 0.47
N PRO A 135 4.51 -29.67 1.09
CA PRO A 135 4.90 -28.41 1.74
C PRO A 135 5.01 -27.25 0.74
N ASP A 136 4.96 -26.02 1.26
CA ASP A 136 5.12 -24.80 0.45
C ASP A 136 6.57 -24.60 -0.04
N LEU A 137 6.80 -23.54 -0.82
CA LEU A 137 8.12 -23.22 -1.39
C LEU A 137 9.09 -22.54 -0.40
N LEU A 138 8.63 -22.15 0.78
CA LEU A 138 9.38 -21.40 1.78
C LEU A 138 9.77 -22.22 3.01
N SER A 139 9.19 -23.41 3.20
CA SER A 139 9.40 -24.25 4.37
C SER A 139 9.74 -25.68 4.00
N SER A 140 10.47 -26.37 4.90
CA SER A 140 10.82 -27.78 4.77
C SER A 140 11.46 -28.14 3.42
N ILE A 141 12.36 -27.29 2.92
CA ILE A 141 12.88 -27.34 1.55
C ILE A 141 13.70 -28.61 1.24
N ASP A 142 14.16 -29.33 2.26
CA ASP A 142 14.91 -30.57 2.17
C ASP A 142 14.07 -31.82 2.48
N ASN A 143 12.75 -31.67 2.64
CA ASN A 143 11.84 -32.80 2.76
C ASN A 143 11.71 -33.57 1.43
N VAL A 144 11.52 -34.89 1.49
CA VAL A 144 11.33 -35.74 0.30
C VAL A 144 10.17 -35.28 -0.60
N ASP A 145 9.15 -34.69 0.00
CA ASP A 145 7.97 -34.16 -0.68
C ASP A 145 8.08 -32.69 -1.07
N ALA A 146 9.18 -32.01 -0.74
CA ALA A 146 9.42 -30.63 -1.14
C ALA A 146 9.52 -30.49 -2.66
N PHE A 147 9.05 -29.34 -3.18
CA PHE A 147 9.00 -29.11 -4.62
C PHE A 147 10.38 -29.23 -5.26
N GLY A 148 11.38 -28.60 -4.63
CA GLY A 148 12.75 -28.59 -5.10
C GLY A 148 13.40 -29.98 -5.14
N VAL A 149 13.22 -30.76 -4.07
CA VAL A 149 13.74 -32.14 -3.99
C VAL A 149 13.13 -33.01 -5.08
N TYR A 150 11.81 -32.95 -5.26
CA TYR A 150 11.15 -33.69 -6.33
C TYR A 150 11.63 -33.24 -7.71
N TYR A 151 11.64 -31.94 -7.97
CA TYR A 151 12.06 -31.38 -9.25
C TYR A 151 13.50 -31.82 -9.61
N ALA A 152 14.44 -31.67 -8.66
CA ALA A 152 15.82 -32.09 -8.85
C ALA A 152 15.95 -33.60 -9.08
N SER A 153 15.14 -34.42 -8.40
CA SER A 153 15.16 -35.88 -8.59
C SER A 153 14.83 -36.30 -10.02
N GLN A 154 13.98 -35.52 -10.71
CA GLN A 154 13.55 -35.77 -12.08
C GLN A 154 14.44 -35.08 -13.13
N SER A 155 15.31 -34.15 -12.74
CA SER A 155 16.15 -33.39 -13.67
C SER A 155 17.46 -34.13 -13.98
N PRO A 156 17.72 -34.52 -15.24
CA PRO A 156 18.99 -35.14 -15.62
C PRO A 156 20.18 -34.21 -15.39
N GLN A 157 20.01 -32.90 -15.63
CA GLN A 157 21.08 -31.90 -15.52
C GLN A 157 21.51 -31.67 -14.06
N MET A 158 20.54 -31.59 -13.14
CA MET A 158 20.82 -31.45 -11.71
C MET A 158 21.45 -32.73 -11.15
N ASN A 159 20.97 -33.91 -11.58
CA ASN A 159 21.56 -35.18 -11.20
C ASN A 159 23.02 -35.31 -11.70
N GLU A 160 23.30 -34.92 -12.93
CA GLU A 160 24.68 -34.88 -13.48
C GLU A 160 25.58 -33.94 -12.65
N SER A 161 25.06 -32.76 -12.28
CA SER A 161 25.78 -31.80 -11.44
C SER A 161 26.11 -32.40 -10.06
N ILE A 162 25.15 -33.07 -9.41
CA ILE A 162 25.40 -33.79 -8.14
C ILE A 162 26.50 -34.83 -8.31
N GLN A 163 26.47 -35.62 -9.40
CA GLN A 163 27.48 -36.65 -9.62
C GLN A 163 28.87 -36.05 -9.83
N LYS A 164 28.99 -34.98 -10.62
CA LYS A 164 30.27 -34.25 -10.80
C LYS A 164 30.80 -33.73 -9.48
N ILE A 165 29.95 -33.13 -8.65
CA ILE A 165 30.32 -32.65 -7.32
C ILE A 165 30.79 -33.81 -6.43
N ARG A 166 30.09 -34.95 -6.44
CA ARG A 166 30.46 -36.13 -5.63
C ARG A 166 31.78 -36.76 -6.07
N VAL A 167 32.03 -36.87 -7.38
CA VAL A 167 33.31 -37.38 -7.91
C VAL A 167 34.45 -36.45 -7.51
N GLN A 168 34.27 -35.13 -7.64
CA GLN A 168 35.28 -34.16 -7.21
C GLN A 168 35.50 -34.20 -5.69
N ALA A 169 34.43 -34.31 -4.90
CA ALA A 169 34.50 -34.40 -3.45
C ALA A 169 35.27 -35.65 -2.98
N GLU A 170 35.03 -36.81 -3.61
CA GLU A 170 35.79 -38.02 -3.30
C GLU A 170 37.27 -37.88 -3.68
N PHE A 171 37.57 -37.28 -4.84
CA PHE A 171 38.94 -36.98 -5.22
C PHE A 171 39.64 -36.05 -4.21
N ASP A 172 38.99 -34.95 -3.84
CA ASP A 172 39.49 -33.98 -2.85
C ASP A 172 39.72 -34.64 -1.48
N LYS A 173 38.82 -35.54 -1.07
CA LYS A 173 38.95 -36.34 0.15
C LYS A 173 40.18 -37.25 0.10
N GLN A 174 40.41 -37.94 -1.02
CA GLN A 174 41.59 -38.79 -1.19
C GLN A 174 42.89 -37.98 -1.20
N GLN A 175 42.88 -36.78 -1.80
CA GLN A 175 44.02 -35.86 -1.73
C GLN A 175 44.33 -35.43 -0.29
N ASN A 176 43.29 -35.10 0.51
CA ASN A 176 43.48 -34.74 1.91
C ASN A 176 44.00 -35.93 2.75
N ILE A 177 43.55 -37.15 2.46
CA ILE A 177 44.10 -38.38 3.08
C ILE A 177 45.59 -38.55 2.77
N GLN A 178 46.01 -38.27 1.53
CA GLN A 178 47.42 -38.32 1.13
C GLN A 178 48.25 -37.20 1.78
N GLU A 179 47.68 -36.00 1.89
CA GLU A 179 48.28 -34.87 2.63
C GLU A 179 48.53 -35.25 4.10
N TYR A 180 47.53 -35.82 4.78
CA TYR A 180 47.66 -36.30 6.16
C TYR A 180 48.74 -37.37 6.31
N LYS A 181 48.76 -38.39 5.43
CA LYS A 181 49.78 -39.44 5.46
C LYS A 181 51.19 -38.88 5.30
N SER A 182 51.37 -38.00 4.31
CA SER A 182 52.65 -37.32 4.04
C SER A 182 53.10 -36.45 5.22
N ALA A 183 52.15 -35.75 5.85
CA ALA A 183 52.40 -34.94 7.04
C ALA A 183 52.80 -35.80 8.25
N ARG A 184 52.14 -36.95 8.47
CA ARG A 184 52.44 -37.89 9.57
C ARG A 184 53.81 -38.55 9.39
N GLU A 185 54.18 -38.90 8.16
CA GLU A 185 55.52 -39.39 7.84
C GLU A 185 56.59 -38.32 8.08
N ARG A 186 56.36 -37.08 7.64
CA ARG A 186 57.28 -35.95 7.88
C ARG A 186 57.45 -35.68 9.37
N TYR A 187 56.37 -35.67 10.13
CA TYR A 187 56.39 -35.55 11.59
C TYR A 187 57.24 -36.67 12.22
N SER A 188 57.00 -37.92 11.82
CA SER A 188 57.74 -39.09 12.34
C SER A 188 59.24 -39.02 12.01
N LYS A 189 59.59 -38.59 10.79
CA LYS A 189 61.00 -38.38 10.37
C LYS A 189 61.69 -37.30 11.22
N LEU A 190 61.05 -36.14 11.40
CA LEU A 190 61.59 -35.06 12.24
C LEU A 190 61.76 -35.51 13.69
N MET A 191 60.75 -36.17 14.27
CA MET A 191 60.81 -36.66 15.65
C MET A 191 61.85 -37.76 15.86
N ASN A 192 62.03 -38.66 14.88
CA ASN A 192 63.10 -39.66 14.92
C ASN A 192 64.49 -39.03 14.81
N SER A 193 64.67 -37.97 14.01
CA SER A 193 65.96 -37.29 13.83
C SER A 193 66.47 -36.60 15.10
N ILE A 194 65.57 -36.26 16.03
CA ILE A 194 65.91 -35.64 17.32
C ILE A 194 65.82 -36.62 18.50
N LYS A 195 65.50 -37.89 18.25
CA LYS A 195 65.31 -38.90 19.29
C LYS A 195 66.65 -39.18 19.99
N GLY A 196 66.73 -38.85 21.27
CA GLY A 196 67.94 -39.03 22.08
C GLY A 196 68.95 -37.88 22.07
N LEU A 197 68.67 -36.78 21.36
CA LEU A 197 69.52 -35.57 21.41
C LEU A 197 69.16 -34.71 22.65
N PRO A 198 70.13 -34.33 23.51
CA PRO A 198 69.88 -33.45 24.65
C PRO A 198 69.53 -32.02 24.20
N CYS A 199 68.74 -31.33 25.03
CA CYS A 199 68.44 -29.91 24.81
C CYS A 199 69.63 -29.05 25.26
N THR A 200 70.20 -28.26 24.34
CA THR A 200 71.33 -27.36 24.62
C THR A 200 70.94 -25.89 24.59
N CYS A 201 69.64 -25.58 24.74
CA CYS A 201 69.15 -24.20 24.75
C CYS A 201 69.79 -23.39 25.90
N THR A 202 70.27 -22.18 25.60
CA THR A 202 70.83 -21.26 26.60
C THR A 202 70.18 -19.88 26.51
N TYR A 203 69.96 -19.25 27.66
CA TYR A 203 69.47 -17.87 27.75
C TYR A 203 70.65 -16.92 27.97
N LYS A 204 70.89 -16.00 27.03
CA LYS A 204 71.96 -15.00 27.12
C LYS A 204 71.48 -13.63 26.64
N HIS A 205 71.76 -12.58 27.42
CA HIS A 205 71.46 -11.16 27.10
C HIS A 205 70.01 -10.87 26.68
N GLY A 206 69.02 -11.46 27.36
CA GLY A 206 67.60 -11.21 27.07
C GLY A 206 67.01 -12.05 25.93
N TYR A 207 67.81 -12.84 25.21
CA TYR A 207 67.37 -13.66 24.07
C TYR A 207 67.57 -15.17 24.32
N TYR A 208 66.61 -15.98 23.86
CA TYR A 208 66.65 -17.44 23.91
C TYR A 208 67.30 -18.01 22.65
N GLN A 209 68.48 -18.65 22.77
CA GLN A 209 69.05 -19.40 21.65
C GLN A 209 68.48 -20.82 21.65
N THR A 210 67.57 -21.10 20.72
CA THR A 210 66.94 -22.42 20.56
C THR A 210 67.90 -23.39 19.90
N CYS A 211 68.13 -24.55 20.53
CA CYS A 211 68.95 -25.61 19.96
C CYS A 211 68.28 -26.28 18.75
N HIS A 212 69.06 -27.00 17.94
CA HIS A 212 68.57 -27.74 16.79
C HIS A 212 67.39 -28.66 17.15
N SER A 213 67.48 -29.39 18.27
CA SER A 213 66.40 -30.28 18.73
C SER A 213 65.08 -29.54 19.03
N CYS A 214 65.15 -28.34 19.61
CA CYS A 214 63.96 -27.51 19.88
C CYS A 214 63.40 -26.87 18.60
N CYS A 215 64.26 -26.42 17.69
CA CYS A 215 63.83 -25.90 16.38
C CYS A 215 63.13 -26.98 15.56
N THR A 216 63.72 -28.18 15.46
CA THR A 216 63.16 -29.32 14.70
C THR A 216 61.86 -29.84 15.34
N ARG A 217 61.75 -29.84 16.68
CA ARG A 217 60.49 -30.12 17.38
C ARG A 217 59.41 -29.08 17.04
N LYS A 218 59.75 -27.79 17.10
CA LYS A 218 58.83 -26.71 16.75
C LYS A 218 58.41 -26.77 15.28
N GLN A 219 59.31 -27.17 14.38
CA GLN A 219 59.00 -27.44 12.97
C GLN A 219 58.03 -28.61 12.82
N ALA A 220 58.21 -29.70 13.58
CA ALA A 220 57.30 -30.84 13.57
C ALA A 220 55.90 -30.47 14.12
N GLU A 221 55.85 -29.72 15.23
CA GLU A 221 54.61 -29.21 15.84
C GLU A 221 53.86 -28.20 14.96
N ASN A 222 54.58 -27.53 14.05
CA ASN A 222 54.01 -26.57 13.10
C ASN A 222 53.58 -27.20 11.77
N ILE A 223 53.69 -28.52 11.61
CA ILE A 223 53.07 -29.19 10.46
C ILE A 223 51.55 -28.99 10.56
N ARG A 224 50.95 -28.51 9.47
CA ARG A 224 49.51 -28.29 9.34
C ARG A 224 49.00 -29.13 8.17
N VAL A 225 47.77 -29.62 8.31
CA VAL A 225 47.01 -30.35 7.29
C VAL A 225 45.68 -29.63 7.15
N HIS A 226 45.21 -29.45 5.92
CA HIS A 226 43.93 -28.79 5.69
C HIS A 226 42.78 -29.65 6.22
N ILE A 227 41.71 -28.99 6.69
CA ILE A 227 40.47 -29.67 7.02
C ILE A 227 39.68 -29.85 5.73
N TYR A 228 39.32 -31.10 5.44
CA TYR A 228 38.36 -31.42 4.39
C TYR A 228 36.94 -31.38 4.96
N GLU A 229 36.05 -30.66 4.29
CA GLU A 229 34.62 -30.68 4.53
C GLU A 229 33.90 -31.03 3.24
N CYS A 230 33.01 -32.03 3.28
CA CYS A 230 32.23 -32.43 2.12
C CYS A 230 31.32 -31.28 1.65
N PRO A 231 31.35 -30.90 0.36
CA PRO A 231 30.57 -29.76 -0.11
C PRO A 231 29.05 -29.99 -0.09
N LEU A 232 28.60 -31.25 -0.26
CA LEU A 232 27.18 -31.62 -0.23
C LEU A 232 26.81 -32.37 1.06
N PRO A 233 25.58 -32.22 1.55
CA PRO A 233 25.04 -33.08 2.61
C PRO A 233 25.10 -34.56 2.25
N LYS A 234 25.28 -35.40 3.29
CA LYS A 234 25.24 -36.86 3.16
C LYS A 234 23.84 -37.39 2.84
N ASN A 235 22.81 -36.75 3.41
CA ASN A 235 21.43 -37.09 3.14
C ASN A 235 21.08 -36.75 1.67
N ARG A 236 20.36 -37.66 1.00
CA ARG A 236 20.04 -37.55 -0.43
C ARG A 236 19.12 -36.36 -0.70
N GLU A 237 18.08 -36.20 0.11
CA GLU A 237 17.06 -35.17 -0.03
C GLU A 237 17.67 -33.78 0.18
N SER A 238 18.49 -33.60 1.22
CA SER A 238 19.25 -32.38 1.47
C SER A 238 20.22 -32.05 0.32
N ALA A 239 20.90 -33.05 -0.27
CA ALA A 239 21.75 -32.81 -1.44
C ALA A 239 20.95 -32.39 -2.69
N LEU A 240 19.76 -32.97 -2.89
CA LEU A 240 18.84 -32.58 -3.96
C LEU A 240 18.27 -31.17 -3.74
N ALA A 241 17.96 -30.80 -2.50
CA ALA A 241 17.54 -29.45 -2.17
C ALA A 241 18.65 -28.42 -2.47
N VAL A 242 19.89 -28.71 -2.06
CA VAL A 242 21.04 -27.82 -2.34
C VAL A 242 21.21 -27.62 -3.85
N ILE A 243 21.19 -28.69 -4.66
CA ILE A 243 21.35 -28.51 -6.11
C ILE A 243 20.18 -27.76 -6.74
N PHE A 244 18.95 -27.99 -6.25
CA PHE A 244 17.78 -27.24 -6.70
C PHE A 244 17.94 -25.75 -6.40
N GLU A 245 18.40 -25.37 -5.22
CA GLU A 245 18.62 -23.96 -4.87
C GLU A 245 19.68 -23.28 -5.75
N LEU A 246 20.73 -24.02 -6.10
CA LEU A 246 21.80 -23.55 -7.00
C LEU A 246 21.31 -23.39 -8.44
N GLN A 247 20.45 -24.29 -8.91
CA GLN A 247 20.02 -24.37 -10.32
C GLN A 247 18.52 -24.13 -10.51
N MET A 248 17.89 -23.40 -9.60
CA MET A 248 16.45 -23.20 -9.57
C MET A 248 15.96 -22.57 -10.87
N PRO A 249 14.89 -23.09 -11.50
CA PRO A 249 14.22 -22.42 -12.60
C PRO A 249 13.89 -20.98 -12.21
N ILE A 250 14.29 -20.02 -13.05
CA ILE A 250 14.26 -18.60 -12.72
C ILE A 250 12.83 -18.10 -12.41
N GLU A 251 11.81 -18.71 -13.02
CA GLU A 251 10.40 -18.39 -12.80
C GLU A 251 9.92 -18.80 -11.40
N ILE A 252 10.41 -19.94 -10.89
CA ILE A 252 10.16 -20.37 -9.51
C ILE A 252 10.88 -19.45 -8.53
N ARG A 253 12.10 -19.01 -8.88
CA ARG A 253 12.85 -18.06 -8.06
C ARG A 253 12.10 -16.74 -7.90
N TYR A 254 11.63 -16.13 -9.00
CA TYR A 254 10.86 -14.88 -8.92
C TYR A 254 9.56 -15.05 -8.14
N TYR A 255 8.82 -16.14 -8.34
CA TYR A 255 7.61 -16.41 -7.56
C TYR A 255 7.89 -16.56 -6.07
N ARG A 256 8.96 -17.28 -5.72
CA ARG A 256 9.37 -17.48 -4.33
C ARG A 256 9.78 -16.16 -3.67
N ASP A 257 10.52 -15.31 -4.38
CA ASP A 257 10.94 -14.00 -3.89
C ASP A 257 9.71 -13.09 -3.63
N ILE A 258 8.71 -13.08 -4.52
CA ILE A 258 7.45 -12.33 -4.32
C ILE A 258 6.71 -12.81 -3.05
N ILE A 259 6.53 -14.13 -2.88
CA ILE A 259 5.83 -14.66 -1.69
C ILE A 259 6.61 -14.32 -0.43
N TRP A 260 7.94 -14.54 -0.44
CA TRP A 260 8.78 -14.27 0.71
C TRP A 260 8.72 -12.79 1.09
N GLN A 261 8.80 -11.89 0.11
CA GLN A 261 8.74 -10.46 0.36
C GLN A 261 7.38 -10.02 0.92
N PHE A 262 6.27 -10.56 0.38
CA PHE A 262 4.94 -10.33 0.94
C PHE A 262 4.85 -10.80 2.39
N VAL A 263 5.31 -12.03 2.68
CA VAL A 263 5.25 -12.61 4.03
C VAL A 263 6.09 -11.78 5.03
N ASN A 264 7.25 -11.28 4.62
CA ASN A 264 8.24 -10.63 5.50
C ASN A 264 8.17 -9.09 5.55
N ARG A 265 7.15 -8.48 4.95
CA ARG A 265 6.98 -7.01 4.92
C ARG A 265 6.94 -6.38 6.33
N PRO A 266 7.40 -5.12 6.51
CA PRO A 266 8.20 -4.31 5.59
C PRO A 266 9.70 -4.62 5.63
N ASN A 267 10.21 -5.21 6.73
CA ASN A 267 11.63 -5.40 6.96
C ASN A 267 11.94 -6.77 7.59
N PRO A 268 12.57 -7.69 6.84
CA PRO A 268 13.07 -8.94 7.37
C PRO A 268 14.36 -8.70 8.15
N ASN A 269 14.28 -8.48 9.47
CA ASN A 269 15.48 -8.48 10.32
C ASN A 269 15.65 -9.85 10.96
N PRO A 270 16.55 -10.73 10.45
CA PRO A 270 16.79 -12.03 11.07
C PRO A 270 17.26 -11.85 12.52
N LYS A 271 16.59 -12.52 13.47
CA LYS A 271 16.94 -12.48 14.90
C LYS A 271 18.33 -13.07 15.20
N HIS A 272 18.83 -13.91 14.29
CA HIS A 272 20.09 -14.61 14.44
C HIS A 272 20.92 -14.46 13.17
N LYS A 273 22.25 -14.47 13.34
CA LYS A 273 23.19 -14.43 12.23
C LYS A 273 23.08 -15.74 11.45
N MET A 274 22.72 -15.63 10.18
CA MET A 274 22.70 -16.75 9.23
C MET A 274 23.93 -16.70 8.33
N HIS A 275 24.41 -17.87 7.90
CA HIS A 275 25.57 -18.02 7.04
C HIS A 275 25.14 -18.42 5.63
N GLU A 276 25.39 -17.57 4.65
CA GLU A 276 25.08 -17.88 3.24
C GLU A 276 26.06 -18.93 2.69
N TRP A 277 25.54 -20.02 2.12
CA TRP A 277 26.36 -21.16 1.66
C TRP A 277 27.41 -20.74 0.63
N LEU A 278 27.02 -19.91 -0.36
CA LEU A 278 27.92 -19.43 -1.41
C LEU A 278 28.84 -18.29 -0.95
N SER A 279 28.74 -17.88 0.32
CA SER A 279 29.69 -16.96 0.94
C SER A 279 30.69 -17.66 1.86
N SER A 280 30.37 -18.87 2.34
CA SER A 280 31.25 -19.66 3.21
C SER A 280 32.25 -20.52 2.45
N SER A 281 33.51 -20.55 2.91
CA SER A 281 34.50 -21.55 2.46
C SER A 281 34.21 -22.91 3.11
N PRO A 282 34.51 -24.06 2.48
CA PRO A 282 34.92 -24.24 1.08
C PRO A 282 33.74 -24.23 0.08
N HIS A 283 32.49 -24.14 0.57
CA HIS A 283 31.26 -24.27 -0.22
C HIS A 283 31.17 -23.27 -1.37
N ARG A 284 31.57 -22.00 -1.19
CA ARG A 284 31.68 -21.01 -2.27
C ARG A 284 32.49 -21.53 -3.46
N GLN A 285 33.64 -22.15 -3.21
CA GLN A 285 34.56 -22.61 -4.25
C GLN A 285 34.06 -23.89 -4.92
N LYS A 286 33.49 -24.81 -4.12
CA LYS A 286 33.09 -26.14 -4.58
C LYS A 286 31.70 -26.16 -5.22
N LEU A 287 30.77 -25.33 -4.75
CA LEU A 287 29.39 -25.26 -5.21
C LEU A 287 29.12 -24.03 -6.12
N GLY A 288 29.85 -22.93 -5.94
CA GLY A 288 29.67 -21.71 -6.72
C GLY A 288 29.66 -21.88 -8.25
N PRO A 289 30.54 -22.72 -8.84
CA PRO A 289 30.51 -22.99 -10.28
C PRO A 289 29.21 -23.62 -10.82
N TYR A 290 28.37 -24.18 -9.94
CA TYR A 290 27.10 -24.81 -10.30
C TYR A 290 25.91 -23.88 -10.12
N PHE A 291 26.10 -22.66 -9.60
CA PHE A 291 25.04 -21.68 -9.43
C PHE A 291 24.60 -21.12 -10.79
N ILE A 292 23.30 -21.21 -11.07
CA ILE A 292 22.65 -20.66 -12.26
C ILE A 292 21.54 -19.73 -11.79
N GLY A 293 21.77 -18.43 -11.90
CA GLY A 293 20.81 -17.41 -11.47
C GLY A 293 21.38 -16.00 -11.56
N PRO A 294 20.55 -14.98 -11.28
CA PRO A 294 20.98 -13.60 -11.22
C PRO A 294 21.95 -13.38 -10.05
N SER A 295 22.81 -12.36 -10.16
CA SER A 295 23.76 -12.00 -9.11
C SER A 295 23.08 -11.45 -7.85
N CYS A 296 21.88 -10.91 -8.00
CA CYS A 296 21.07 -10.34 -6.92
C CYS A 296 19.72 -11.08 -6.89
N TYR A 297 19.40 -11.71 -5.76
CA TYR A 297 18.12 -12.38 -5.49
C TYR A 297 17.85 -12.39 -3.99
N THR A 298 16.58 -12.46 -3.61
CA THR A 298 16.14 -12.18 -2.24
C THR A 298 16.24 -13.42 -1.35
N VAL A 299 15.67 -14.56 -1.78
CA VAL A 299 15.68 -15.79 -0.97
C VAL A 299 16.92 -16.62 -1.26
N LYS A 300 17.84 -16.66 -0.28
CA LYS A 300 19.12 -17.37 -0.35
C LYS A 300 19.14 -18.66 0.46
N LEU A 301 19.97 -19.61 0.00
CA LEU A 301 20.36 -20.80 0.77
C LEU A 301 21.34 -20.39 1.88
N VAL A 302 20.94 -20.62 3.12
CA VAL A 302 21.64 -20.22 4.33
C VAL A 302 21.76 -21.39 5.31
N SER A 303 22.49 -21.16 6.39
CA SER A 303 22.60 -22.08 7.51
C SER A 303 22.72 -21.33 8.82
N ALA A 304 22.06 -21.84 9.87
CA ALA A 304 22.34 -21.43 11.25
C ALA A 304 23.74 -21.83 11.74
N HIS A 305 24.37 -22.83 11.11
CA HIS A 305 25.70 -23.30 11.45
C HIS A 305 26.77 -22.65 10.56
N LYS A 306 27.99 -22.53 11.09
CA LYS A 306 29.19 -22.21 10.29
C LYS A 306 29.76 -23.48 9.68
N SER A 307 30.44 -23.35 8.53
CA SER A 307 31.34 -24.39 8.05
C SER A 307 32.40 -24.68 9.12
N VAL A 308 32.79 -25.95 9.27
CA VAL A 308 33.87 -26.35 10.18
C VAL A 308 35.15 -25.55 9.91
N THR A 309 35.41 -25.23 8.64
CA THR A 309 36.59 -24.44 8.23
C THR A 309 36.56 -22.97 8.68
N GLU A 310 35.41 -22.47 9.14
CA GLU A 310 35.19 -21.09 9.62
C GLU A 310 34.92 -21.00 11.13
N THR A 311 34.98 -22.13 11.83
CA THR A 311 34.86 -22.20 13.30
C THR A 311 36.22 -22.18 13.97
N ASP A 312 36.27 -22.20 15.31
CA ASP A 312 37.52 -22.33 16.08
C ASP A 312 38.26 -23.65 15.79
N TYR A 313 37.58 -24.63 15.16
CA TYR A 313 38.21 -25.84 14.60
C TYR A 313 39.09 -25.56 13.37
N SER A 314 39.08 -24.35 12.81
CA SER A 314 39.97 -23.91 11.72
C SER A 314 41.46 -23.95 12.07
N SER A 315 41.80 -24.08 13.36
CA SER A 315 43.14 -24.48 13.81
C SER A 315 43.23 -26.00 13.80
N PRO A 316 43.69 -26.63 12.70
CA PRO A 316 43.68 -28.08 12.57
C PRO A 316 44.43 -28.73 13.74
N PRO A 317 43.92 -29.84 14.27
CA PRO A 317 44.54 -30.49 15.41
C PRO A 317 45.95 -30.97 15.05
N SER A 318 46.80 -31.12 16.07
CA SER A 318 48.18 -31.53 15.82
C SER A 318 48.23 -32.91 15.17
N VAL A 319 48.95 -33.01 14.05
CA VAL A 319 49.23 -34.27 13.34
C VAL A 319 49.99 -35.25 14.23
N ALA A 320 50.53 -34.83 15.39
CA ALA A 320 51.16 -35.71 16.37
C ALA A 320 50.18 -36.66 17.07
N THR A 321 49.00 -36.15 17.44
CA THR A 321 48.06 -36.81 18.36
C THR A 321 46.73 -37.15 17.70
N ALA A 322 46.30 -36.35 16.73
CA ALA A 322 45.04 -36.54 16.04
C ALA A 322 45.09 -37.75 15.10
N SER A 323 43.96 -38.44 14.97
CA SER A 323 43.71 -39.43 13.94
C SER A 323 43.24 -38.75 12.65
N ILE A 324 43.14 -39.52 11.56
CA ILE A 324 42.77 -38.98 10.25
C ILE A 324 41.33 -38.45 10.22
N GLU A 325 40.43 -39.04 11.03
CA GLU A 325 39.03 -38.65 11.14
C GLU A 325 38.87 -37.21 11.64
N ALA A 326 39.86 -36.69 12.38
CA ALA A 326 39.84 -35.32 12.88
C ALA A 326 40.08 -34.25 11.78
N PHE A 327 40.37 -34.67 10.54
CA PHE A 327 40.58 -33.80 9.39
C PHE A 327 39.51 -33.99 8.30
N LEU A 328 38.63 -34.99 8.46
CA LEU A 328 37.63 -35.36 7.44
C LEU A 328 36.22 -35.15 8.00
N PHE A 329 35.56 -34.08 7.58
CA PHE A 329 34.21 -33.74 8.00
C PHE A 329 33.20 -33.95 6.89
N GLU A 330 32.03 -34.46 7.27
CA GLU A 330 30.83 -34.33 6.45
C GLU A 330 30.38 -32.86 6.43
N ASN A 331 29.49 -32.52 5.50
CA ASN A 331 28.91 -31.18 5.43
C ASN A 331 28.26 -30.80 6.78
N SER A 332 28.68 -29.66 7.34
CA SER A 332 28.22 -29.16 8.64
C SER A 332 27.11 -28.12 8.54
N LEU A 333 26.80 -27.66 7.33
CA LEU A 333 25.75 -26.69 7.07
C LEU A 333 24.38 -27.37 7.05
N ILE A 334 23.44 -26.79 7.77
CA ILE A 334 22.01 -27.11 7.67
C ILE A 334 21.45 -26.47 6.40
N VAL A 335 20.61 -27.23 5.67
CA VAL A 335 19.93 -26.77 4.44
C VAL A 335 18.70 -25.95 4.82
N GLU A 336 18.85 -24.63 4.80
CA GLU A 336 17.77 -23.69 5.12
C GLU A 336 17.72 -22.56 4.09
N ILE A 337 16.59 -21.86 4.00
CA ILE A 337 16.50 -20.58 3.31
C ILE A 337 16.37 -19.46 4.32
N LEU A 338 16.58 -18.22 3.86
CA LEU A 338 16.45 -17.03 4.70
C LEU A 338 15.10 -17.07 5.48
N PRO A 339 15.13 -17.04 6.83
CA PRO A 339 13.96 -17.37 7.63
C PRO A 339 12.85 -16.36 7.41
N THR A 340 11.61 -16.84 7.44
CA THR A 340 10.43 -15.97 7.41
C THR A 340 10.13 -15.42 8.80
N GLN A 341 9.91 -14.12 8.88
CA GLN A 341 9.39 -13.39 10.03
C GLN A 341 8.09 -12.71 9.62
N PRO A 342 6.99 -13.48 9.55
CA PRO A 342 5.70 -12.90 9.22
C PRO A 342 5.32 -11.84 10.25
N ILE A 343 4.84 -10.70 9.75
CA ILE A 343 4.15 -9.72 10.58
C ILE A 343 3.01 -10.40 11.33
N LYS A 344 2.88 -10.10 12.62
CA LYS A 344 1.91 -10.81 13.46
C LYS A 344 0.52 -10.27 13.17
N LEU A 345 -0.49 -11.15 13.26
CA LEU A 345 -1.88 -10.76 13.06
C LEU A 345 -2.33 -9.56 13.93
N PRO A 346 -1.94 -9.43 15.22
CA PRO A 346 -2.26 -8.23 16.00
C PRO A 346 -1.64 -6.93 15.44
N GLU A 347 -0.44 -7.01 14.88
CA GLU A 347 0.24 -5.86 14.26
C GLU A 347 -0.48 -5.45 12.97
N GLU A 348 -0.83 -6.42 12.12
CA GLU A 348 -1.68 -6.21 10.92
C GLU A 348 -3.05 -5.59 11.28
N ARG A 349 -3.71 -6.12 12.31
CA ARG A 349 -4.99 -5.59 12.79
C ARG A 349 -4.86 -4.15 13.26
N CYS A 350 -3.80 -3.82 14.00
CA CYS A 350 -3.54 -2.45 14.40
C CYS A 350 -3.45 -1.51 13.19
N ILE A 351 -2.83 -1.95 12.09
CA ILE A 351 -2.74 -1.15 10.86
C ILE A 351 -4.11 -1.00 10.17
N LEU A 352 -4.93 -2.06 10.19
CA LEU A 352 -6.25 -2.11 9.57
C LEU A 352 -7.36 -1.48 10.42
N THR A 353 -7.08 -1.13 11.67
CA THR A 353 -8.04 -0.57 12.61
C THR A 353 -7.76 0.93 12.84
N PRO A 354 -8.76 1.81 12.64
CA PRO A 354 -8.61 3.23 12.98
C PRO A 354 -8.42 3.41 14.49
N GLN A 355 -7.55 4.34 14.85
CA GLN A 355 -7.20 4.63 16.24
C GLN A 355 -8.05 5.79 16.78
N LEU A 356 -8.57 5.64 18.00
CA LEU A 356 -9.34 6.66 18.69
C LEU A 356 -8.41 7.65 19.39
N ASP A 357 -8.30 8.83 18.79
CA ASP A 357 -7.47 9.92 19.34
C ASP A 357 -8.20 10.70 20.45
N HIS A 358 -9.53 10.69 20.45
CA HIS A 358 -10.31 11.45 21.42
C HIS A 358 -10.22 10.82 22.83
N PRO A 359 -9.81 11.59 23.86
CA PRO A 359 -9.54 11.04 25.19
C PRO A 359 -10.76 10.38 25.84
N ASP A 360 -11.97 10.88 25.55
CA ASP A 360 -13.21 10.34 26.13
C ASP A 360 -13.59 8.96 25.56
N TYR A 361 -13.06 8.61 24.37
CA TYR A 361 -13.33 7.36 23.67
C TYR A 361 -12.13 6.41 23.63
N LYS A 362 -10.92 6.88 23.91
CA LYS A 362 -9.68 6.11 23.76
C LYS A 362 -9.68 4.75 24.48
N GLN A 363 -10.31 4.68 25.64
CA GLN A 363 -10.46 3.43 26.40
C GLN A 363 -11.39 2.38 25.77
N LEU A 364 -12.22 2.79 24.80
CA LEU A 364 -13.09 1.92 24.03
C LEU A 364 -12.41 1.42 22.75
N GLN A 365 -11.11 1.63 22.54
CA GLN A 365 -10.38 1.16 21.35
C GLN A 365 -10.61 -0.34 21.07
N PHE A 366 -10.67 -1.16 22.13
CA PHE A 366 -10.90 -2.60 22.01
C PHE A 366 -12.22 -2.96 21.29
N THR A 367 -13.23 -2.07 21.32
CA THR A 367 -14.53 -2.31 20.67
C THR A 367 -14.47 -2.09 19.17
N ILE A 368 -13.45 -1.37 18.70
CA ILE A 368 -13.14 -1.19 17.27
C ILE A 368 -12.24 -2.34 16.79
N ASP A 369 -11.22 -2.70 17.58
CA ASP A 369 -10.21 -3.72 17.24
C ASP A 369 -10.78 -5.10 16.90
N THR A 370 -11.93 -5.47 17.47
CA THR A 370 -12.56 -6.76 17.27
C THR A 370 -14.06 -6.67 17.44
N THR A 371 -14.80 -7.63 16.88
CA THR A 371 -16.23 -7.84 17.16
C THR A 371 -16.47 -9.00 18.14
N GLN A 372 -15.40 -9.69 18.56
CA GLN A 372 -15.43 -10.86 19.43
C GLN A 372 -15.47 -10.47 20.91
N PHE A 373 -16.54 -9.81 21.31
CA PHE A 373 -16.83 -9.48 22.71
C PHE A 373 -18.33 -9.38 22.93
N VAL A 374 -18.75 -9.34 24.19
CA VAL A 374 -20.14 -9.19 24.59
C VAL A 374 -20.38 -7.85 25.28
N GLN A 375 -21.59 -7.30 25.16
CA GLN A 375 -22.00 -6.05 25.80
C GLN A 375 -21.71 -6.01 27.31
N ASN A 376 -21.84 -7.13 28.03
CA ASN A 376 -21.53 -7.18 29.47
C ASN A 376 -20.09 -6.76 29.79
N ASN A 377 -19.14 -6.97 28.87
CA ASN A 377 -17.76 -6.50 29.03
C ASN A 377 -17.68 -4.96 29.01
N VAL A 378 -18.50 -4.31 28.18
CA VAL A 378 -18.59 -2.84 28.14
C VAL A 378 -19.17 -2.30 29.44
N ILE A 379 -20.27 -2.92 29.91
CA ILE A 379 -20.94 -2.54 31.16
C ILE A 379 -20.00 -2.71 32.36
N ALA A 380 -19.23 -3.80 32.41
CA ALA A 380 -18.24 -4.03 33.46
C ALA A 380 -17.14 -2.95 33.50
N ASN A 381 -16.87 -2.27 32.37
CA ASN A 381 -15.88 -1.21 32.24
C ASN A 381 -16.46 0.21 32.42
N LEU A 382 -17.70 0.36 32.91
CA LEU A 382 -18.32 1.67 33.14
C LEU A 382 -17.53 2.56 34.11
N SER A 383 -16.76 1.99 35.03
CA SER A 383 -15.88 2.74 35.91
C SER A 383 -14.81 3.55 35.16
N ASN A 384 -14.50 3.16 33.93
CA ASN A 384 -13.54 3.86 33.09
C ASN A 384 -14.20 5.04 32.36
N CYS A 385 -15.53 5.11 32.26
CA CYS A 385 -16.24 6.16 31.53
C CYS A 385 -15.75 7.57 31.91
N SER A 386 -15.37 8.36 30.90
CA SER A 386 -14.96 9.75 31.11
C SER A 386 -16.11 10.57 31.70
N ALA A 387 -15.81 11.50 32.60
CA ALA A 387 -16.80 12.37 33.21
C ALA A 387 -17.52 13.29 32.21
N ARG A 388 -16.95 13.51 31.02
CA ARG A 388 -17.56 14.28 29.93
C ARG A 388 -18.53 13.47 29.08
N LEU A 389 -18.44 12.14 29.12
CA LEU A 389 -19.25 11.25 28.30
C LEU A 389 -20.48 10.80 29.10
N LYS A 390 -21.66 10.82 28.47
CA LYS A 390 -22.87 10.26 29.10
C LYS A 390 -22.72 8.75 29.23
N LEU A 391 -23.20 8.17 30.33
CA LEU A 391 -23.13 6.71 30.56
C LEU A 391 -23.78 5.92 29.42
N ASN A 392 -24.96 6.35 28.93
CA ASN A 392 -25.60 5.70 27.79
C ASN A 392 -24.75 5.81 26.52
N GLN A 393 -24.11 6.95 26.26
CA GLN A 393 -23.22 7.13 25.11
C GLN A 393 -22.00 6.20 25.18
N PHE A 394 -21.44 5.97 26.37
CA PHE A 394 -20.37 4.99 26.58
C PHE A 394 -20.83 3.56 26.28
N ILE A 395 -22.02 3.17 26.77
CA ILE A 395 -22.58 1.84 26.56
C ILE A 395 -22.90 1.60 25.09
N GLU A 396 -23.61 2.54 24.46
CA GLU A 396 -24.02 2.45 23.05
C GLU A 396 -22.81 2.38 22.12
N PHE A 397 -21.83 3.28 22.30
CA PHE A 397 -20.58 3.26 21.53
C PHE A 397 -19.83 1.95 21.74
N GLY A 398 -19.65 1.55 23.01
CA GLY A 398 -18.85 0.39 23.33
C GLY A 398 -19.51 -0.92 22.89
N SER A 399 -20.85 -0.97 22.84
CA SER A 399 -21.61 -2.17 22.50
C SER A 399 -21.94 -2.28 21.02
N PHE A 400 -21.75 -1.22 20.24
CA PHE A 400 -22.13 -1.15 18.81
C PHE A 400 -21.59 -2.31 17.97
N ARG A 401 -20.38 -2.79 18.29
CA ARG A 401 -19.67 -3.87 17.59
C ARG A 401 -19.65 -5.21 18.33
N SER A 402 -20.45 -5.36 19.38
CA SER A 402 -20.57 -6.60 20.16
C SER A 402 -21.26 -7.68 19.31
N GLY A 403 -20.48 -8.44 18.54
CA GLY A 403 -20.97 -9.43 17.57
C GLY A 403 -21.08 -8.87 16.16
N HIS A 404 -20.40 -9.51 15.19
CA HIS A 404 -20.27 -9.00 13.82
C HIS A 404 -21.60 -8.88 13.06
N ARG A 405 -22.56 -9.77 13.35
CA ARG A 405 -23.88 -9.77 12.69
C ARG A 405 -24.82 -8.68 13.23
N LEU A 406 -24.57 -8.14 14.42
CA LEU A 406 -25.49 -7.18 15.06
C LEU A 406 -25.26 -5.72 14.65
N GLN A 407 -24.14 -5.44 13.97
CA GLN A 407 -23.72 -4.08 13.65
C GLN A 407 -24.75 -3.27 12.86
N TRP A 408 -25.43 -3.89 11.88
CA TRP A 408 -26.48 -3.23 11.10
C TRP A 408 -27.75 -2.94 11.90
N TRP A 409 -28.13 -3.85 12.79
CA TRP A 409 -29.25 -3.62 13.71
C TRP A 409 -28.94 -2.51 14.72
N ASN A 410 -27.71 -2.49 15.25
CA ASN A 410 -27.25 -1.43 16.13
C ASN A 410 -27.22 -0.07 15.40
N LEU A 411 -26.85 -0.05 14.12
CA LEU A 411 -26.93 1.16 13.29
C LEU A 411 -28.37 1.64 13.09
N LEU A 412 -29.30 0.72 12.81
CA LEU A 412 -30.71 1.06 12.65
C LEU A 412 -31.29 1.63 13.97
N ALA A 413 -30.99 0.99 15.09
CA ALA A 413 -31.40 1.44 16.42
C ALA A 413 -30.81 2.81 16.77
N LEU A 414 -29.56 3.07 16.40
CA LEU A 414 -28.92 4.38 16.57
C LEU A 414 -29.71 5.48 15.86
N PHE A 415 -30.16 5.27 14.62
CA PHE A 415 -30.96 6.28 13.91
C PHE A 415 -32.38 6.43 14.45
N GLU A 416 -32.99 5.35 14.95
CA GLU A 416 -34.33 5.42 15.55
C GLU A 416 -34.30 6.17 16.89
N MET A 417 -33.26 5.97 17.69
CA MET A 417 -33.16 6.49 19.05
C MET A 417 -32.32 7.77 19.19
N ASP A 418 -31.62 8.19 18.13
CA ASP A 418 -30.59 9.24 18.13
C ASP A 418 -29.59 9.05 19.30
N SER A 419 -29.16 7.81 19.52
CA SER A 419 -28.46 7.40 20.75
C SER A 419 -27.00 7.84 20.81
N LEU A 420 -26.39 8.13 19.66
CA LEU A 420 -25.01 8.60 19.53
C LEU A 420 -24.92 9.85 18.64
N PRO A 421 -24.05 10.82 18.99
CA PRO A 421 -23.85 12.01 18.18
C PRO A 421 -23.02 11.69 16.92
N ILE A 422 -23.69 11.39 15.81
CA ILE A 422 -23.05 11.06 14.51
C ILE A 422 -22.28 12.23 13.87
N TYR A 423 -22.31 13.41 14.49
CA TYR A 423 -21.48 14.55 14.12
C TYR A 423 -20.10 14.56 14.81
N GLU A 424 -19.84 13.63 15.75
CA GLU A 424 -18.53 13.47 16.39
C GLU A 424 -17.62 12.52 15.60
N GLU A 425 -16.33 12.86 15.50
CA GLU A 425 -15.35 12.09 14.72
C GLU A 425 -15.19 10.64 15.21
N SER A 426 -15.17 10.40 16.53
CA SER A 426 -15.07 9.04 17.08
C SER A 426 -16.25 8.15 16.68
N VAL A 427 -17.46 8.71 16.62
CA VAL A 427 -18.70 7.98 16.28
C VAL A 427 -18.74 7.65 14.80
N ILE A 428 -18.34 8.58 13.92
CA ILE A 428 -18.24 8.28 12.48
C ILE A 428 -17.13 7.26 12.20
N ILE A 429 -16.00 7.28 12.92
CA ILE A 429 -14.97 6.23 12.85
C ILE A 429 -15.57 4.86 13.18
N LEU A 430 -16.32 4.76 14.28
CA LEU A 430 -17.00 3.53 14.68
C LEU A 430 -17.95 3.03 13.58
N ILE A 431 -18.84 3.88 13.08
CA ILE A 431 -19.83 3.53 12.06
C ILE A 431 -19.15 3.13 10.76
N THR A 432 -18.24 3.95 10.25
CA THR A 432 -17.55 3.68 8.97
C THR A 432 -16.70 2.42 9.04
N HIS A 433 -15.98 2.18 10.14
CA HIS A 433 -15.23 0.94 10.32
C HIS A 433 -16.15 -0.29 10.39
N SER A 434 -17.32 -0.18 11.03
CA SER A 434 -18.31 -1.26 11.09
C SER A 434 -18.93 -1.64 9.76
N ILE A 435 -19.28 -0.66 8.93
CA ILE A 435 -19.93 -0.94 7.65
C ILE A 435 -18.92 -1.38 6.57
N LEU A 436 -17.63 -1.04 6.72
CA LEU A 436 -16.59 -1.30 5.71
C LEU A 436 -15.70 -2.51 5.99
N GLN A 437 -15.53 -2.91 7.25
CA GLN A 437 -14.73 -4.10 7.57
C GLN A 437 -15.46 -5.35 7.06
N CYS A 438 -14.73 -6.25 6.36
CA CYS A 438 -15.30 -7.46 5.79
C CYS A 438 -16.03 -8.33 6.83
N GLY A 439 -15.39 -8.69 7.93
CA GLY A 439 -15.91 -9.67 8.88
C GLY A 439 -15.83 -11.11 8.36
N PRO A 440 -16.30 -12.08 9.17
CA PRO A 440 -16.20 -13.52 8.87
C PRO A 440 -17.22 -13.98 7.81
N TRP A 441 -16.97 -15.15 7.21
CA TRP A 441 -17.88 -15.83 6.28
C TRP A 441 -18.36 -17.16 6.86
N THR A 442 -19.49 -17.65 6.35
CA THR A 442 -20.06 -18.94 6.70
C THR A 442 -19.14 -20.09 6.29
N THR A 443 -18.80 -20.96 7.24
CA THR A 443 -17.93 -22.14 7.01
C THR A 443 -18.68 -23.34 6.43
N TYR A 444 -20.02 -23.29 6.35
CA TYR A 444 -20.87 -24.42 5.99
C TYR A 444 -21.78 -24.12 4.79
N GLY A 445 -21.40 -24.66 3.63
CA GLY A 445 -22.30 -25.45 2.77
C GLY A 445 -23.58 -24.81 2.21
N ILE A 446 -23.66 -23.49 2.02
CA ILE A 446 -24.72 -22.91 1.19
C ILE A 446 -24.08 -22.29 -0.04
N SER A 447 -24.28 -22.97 -1.17
CA SER A 447 -24.16 -22.38 -2.50
C SER A 447 -25.25 -21.32 -2.65
N SER A 448 -25.13 -20.19 -1.96
CA SER A 448 -25.97 -19.03 -2.17
C SER A 448 -25.41 -18.25 -3.35
N SER A 449 -26.29 -17.60 -4.10
CA SER A 449 -25.96 -16.75 -5.25
C SER A 449 -25.03 -15.57 -4.94
N ASN A 450 -24.62 -15.39 -3.68
CA ASN A 450 -23.89 -14.23 -3.16
C ASN A 450 -22.63 -14.64 -2.38
N SER A 451 -21.77 -15.49 -2.97
CA SER A 451 -20.53 -16.02 -2.36
C SER A 451 -19.50 -14.96 -1.88
N TRP A 452 -19.69 -13.71 -2.28
CA TRP A 452 -18.79 -12.59 -1.97
C TRP A 452 -19.22 -11.73 -0.78
N CYS A 453 -20.46 -11.86 -0.31
CA CYS A 453 -20.95 -11.11 0.86
C CYS A 453 -20.61 -11.87 2.14
N SER A 454 -20.01 -11.20 3.12
CA SER A 454 -19.69 -11.76 4.44
C SER A 454 -20.90 -11.72 5.38
N GLU A 455 -20.85 -12.50 6.46
CA GLU A 455 -21.93 -12.58 7.44
C GLU A 455 -22.24 -11.23 8.11
N ALA A 456 -21.24 -10.36 8.20
CA ALA A 456 -21.39 -9.03 8.79
C ALA A 456 -22.30 -8.11 7.96
N HIS A 457 -22.61 -8.46 6.71
CA HIS A 457 -23.40 -7.61 5.81
C HIS A 457 -24.59 -8.32 5.16
N GLU A 458 -24.92 -9.54 5.58
CA GLU A 458 -26.03 -10.33 5.01
C GLU A 458 -27.38 -9.59 5.06
N TYR A 459 -27.66 -8.81 6.11
CA TYR A 459 -28.91 -8.04 6.23
C TYR A 459 -29.13 -7.02 5.12
N LEU A 460 -28.07 -6.56 4.44
CA LEU A 460 -28.23 -5.67 3.29
C LEU A 460 -28.75 -6.38 2.02
N LEU A 461 -28.86 -7.71 2.06
CA LEU A 461 -29.51 -8.52 1.04
C LEU A 461 -31.01 -8.72 1.33
N GLU A 462 -31.50 -8.27 2.49
CA GLU A 462 -32.91 -8.39 2.87
C GLU A 462 -33.69 -7.13 2.53
N ASP A 463 -34.67 -7.24 1.63
CA ASP A 463 -35.41 -6.09 1.11
C ASP A 463 -36.13 -5.29 2.20
N HIS A 464 -36.73 -5.98 3.19
CA HIS A 464 -37.42 -5.34 4.31
C HIS A 464 -36.46 -4.51 5.17
N PHE A 465 -35.27 -5.05 5.47
CA PHE A 465 -34.26 -4.32 6.25
C PHE A 465 -33.79 -3.07 5.50
N ILE A 466 -33.56 -3.19 4.18
CA ILE A 466 -33.18 -2.05 3.34
C ILE A 466 -34.26 -0.98 3.34
N ASP A 467 -35.55 -1.33 3.18
CA ASP A 467 -36.64 -0.35 3.22
C ASP A 467 -36.69 0.39 4.57
N GLU A 468 -36.58 -0.33 5.69
CA GLU A 468 -36.56 0.30 7.02
C GLU A 468 -35.39 1.26 7.19
N LEU A 469 -34.20 0.89 6.72
CA LEU A 469 -33.00 1.73 6.79
C LEU A 469 -33.10 2.96 5.89
N ILE A 470 -33.62 2.83 4.67
CA ILE A 470 -33.87 3.99 3.78
C ILE A 470 -34.75 5.01 4.49
N ILE A 471 -35.85 4.56 5.11
CA ILE A 471 -36.78 5.46 5.80
C ILE A 471 -36.08 6.27 6.90
N ARG A 472 -35.19 5.66 7.71
CA ARG A 472 -34.48 6.38 8.79
C ARG A 472 -33.46 7.36 8.24
N LEU A 473 -32.69 6.95 7.23
CA LEU A 473 -31.68 7.81 6.63
C LEU A 473 -32.31 9.00 5.90
N ASP A 474 -33.43 8.78 5.21
CA ASP A 474 -34.15 9.83 4.48
C ASP A 474 -34.70 10.90 5.44
N ARG A 475 -35.35 10.47 6.54
CA ARG A 475 -35.77 11.37 7.64
C ARG A 475 -34.59 12.16 8.19
N ARG A 476 -33.46 11.50 8.46
CA ARG A 476 -32.28 12.18 9.02
C ARG A 476 -31.65 13.18 8.06
N LEU A 477 -31.74 12.96 6.75
CA LEU A 477 -31.33 13.93 5.74
C LEU A 477 -32.26 15.14 5.71
N ASP A 478 -33.57 14.94 5.85
CA ASP A 478 -34.53 16.05 5.93
C ASP A 478 -34.27 16.92 7.17
N ASP A 479 -34.06 16.28 8.32
CA ASP A 479 -33.77 16.98 9.58
C ASP A 479 -32.49 17.82 9.51
N CYS A 480 -31.48 17.33 8.77
CA CYS A 480 -30.19 18.00 8.69
C CYS A 480 -30.07 18.97 7.50
N GLU A 481 -31.00 18.99 6.54
CA GLU A 481 -30.88 19.74 5.28
C GLU A 481 -30.48 21.22 5.47
N LEU A 482 -30.98 21.87 6.52
CA LEU A 482 -30.69 23.27 6.82
C LEU A 482 -29.51 23.47 7.79
N ASN A 483 -28.97 22.40 8.36
CA ASN A 483 -27.94 22.40 9.38
C ASN A 483 -26.56 22.02 8.82
N TRP A 484 -26.02 22.89 7.98
CA TRP A 484 -24.67 22.74 7.39
C TRP A 484 -23.53 22.78 8.42
N GLN A 485 -23.80 23.06 9.70
CA GLN A 485 -22.78 23.11 10.75
C GLN A 485 -22.20 21.73 11.10
N ASN A 486 -22.91 20.65 10.76
CA ASN A 486 -22.54 19.28 11.10
C ASN A 486 -22.22 18.45 9.83
N GLU A 487 -21.15 18.80 9.13
CA GLU A 487 -20.69 18.17 7.88
C GLU A 487 -20.52 16.65 7.98
N LEU A 488 -20.09 16.15 9.14
CA LEU A 488 -19.87 14.71 9.36
C LEU A 488 -21.15 13.89 9.33
N VAL A 489 -22.31 14.50 9.57
CA VAL A 489 -23.61 13.82 9.42
C VAL A 489 -23.82 13.40 7.98
N LEU A 490 -23.57 14.31 7.03
CA LEU A 490 -23.73 14.05 5.61
C LEU A 490 -22.73 12.98 5.13
N VAL A 491 -21.48 13.04 5.61
CA VAL A 491 -20.46 12.01 5.31
C VAL A 491 -20.90 10.65 5.83
N THR A 492 -21.38 10.56 7.07
CA THR A 492 -21.84 9.31 7.69
C THR A 492 -22.96 8.70 6.87
N ILE A 493 -24.00 9.47 6.57
CA ILE A 493 -25.15 9.00 5.80
C ILE A 493 -24.71 8.58 4.40
N THR A 494 -23.88 9.37 3.73
CA THR A 494 -23.36 9.05 2.40
C THR A 494 -22.60 7.72 2.40
N MET A 495 -21.71 7.48 3.38
CA MET A 495 -20.96 6.23 3.49
C MET A 495 -21.89 5.02 3.70
N ILE A 496 -22.92 5.17 4.54
CA ILE A 496 -23.93 4.12 4.78
C ILE A 496 -24.72 3.85 3.49
N THR A 497 -25.26 4.88 2.84
CA THR A 497 -26.04 4.74 1.62
C THR A 497 -25.21 4.15 0.48
N MET A 498 -23.95 4.54 0.34
CA MET A 498 -23.06 3.94 -0.65
C MET A 498 -22.75 2.48 -0.34
N ARG A 499 -22.64 2.10 0.94
CA ARG A 499 -22.50 0.69 1.33
C ARG A 499 -23.77 -0.12 1.02
N MET A 500 -24.94 0.45 1.28
CA MET A 500 -26.22 -0.14 0.86
C MET A 500 -26.23 -0.34 -0.65
N LEU A 501 -25.88 0.67 -1.45
CA LEU A 501 -25.86 0.58 -2.91
C LEU A 501 -24.83 -0.43 -3.42
N THR A 502 -23.75 -0.68 -2.68
CA THR A 502 -22.72 -1.67 -3.02
C THR A 502 -23.25 -3.10 -2.90
N ILE A 503 -24.11 -3.37 -1.90
CA ILE A 503 -24.51 -4.74 -1.53
C ILE A 503 -25.94 -5.07 -1.93
N CYS A 504 -26.85 -4.10 -1.92
CA CYS A 504 -28.28 -4.34 -2.07
C CYS A 504 -28.63 -5.09 -3.37
N ASN A 505 -29.74 -5.83 -3.29
CA ASN A 505 -30.36 -6.46 -4.44
C ASN A 505 -30.87 -5.42 -5.45
N SER A 506 -31.03 -5.84 -6.70
CA SER A 506 -31.44 -4.95 -7.80
C SER A 506 -32.82 -4.32 -7.61
N ILE A 507 -33.74 -4.96 -6.88
CA ILE A 507 -35.15 -4.51 -6.74
C ILE A 507 -35.26 -3.17 -5.97
N ARG A 508 -34.37 -2.90 -5.02
CA ARG A 508 -34.37 -1.67 -4.21
C ARG A 508 -33.31 -0.66 -4.65
N GLN A 509 -32.58 -0.97 -5.72
CA GLN A 509 -31.45 -0.18 -6.17
C GLN A 509 -31.86 1.27 -6.54
N ASP A 510 -33.01 1.47 -7.18
CA ASP A 510 -33.48 2.79 -7.57
C ASP A 510 -33.73 3.68 -6.33
N LYS A 511 -34.42 3.15 -5.31
CA LYS A 511 -34.67 3.89 -4.05
C LYS A 511 -33.38 4.26 -3.33
N VAL A 512 -32.39 3.36 -3.30
CA VAL A 512 -31.08 3.65 -2.69
C VAL A 512 -30.35 4.71 -3.53
N THR A 513 -30.45 4.63 -4.86
CA THR A 513 -29.87 5.62 -5.78
C THR A 513 -30.47 7.01 -5.57
N ASP A 514 -31.78 7.12 -5.38
CA ASP A 514 -32.45 8.39 -5.06
C ASP A 514 -31.89 9.01 -3.78
N LEU A 515 -31.66 8.17 -2.75
CA LEU A 515 -31.05 8.61 -1.50
C LEU A 515 -29.60 9.10 -1.70
N VAL A 516 -28.80 8.42 -2.55
CA VAL A 516 -27.45 8.88 -2.92
C VAL A 516 -27.49 10.24 -3.62
N ILE A 517 -28.43 10.43 -4.55
CA ILE A 517 -28.61 11.70 -5.27
C ILE A 517 -29.06 12.80 -4.29
N LYS A 518 -29.93 12.49 -3.33
CA LYS A 518 -30.34 13.42 -2.26
C LYS A 518 -29.13 13.89 -1.44
N CYS A 519 -28.25 12.97 -1.00
CA CYS A 519 -27.00 13.32 -0.31
C CYS A 519 -26.14 14.29 -1.15
N ARG A 520 -25.97 14.00 -2.44
CA ARG A 520 -25.18 14.86 -3.36
C ARG A 520 -25.75 16.27 -3.44
N ARG A 521 -27.07 16.40 -3.66
CA ARG A 521 -27.77 17.69 -3.77
C ARG A 521 -27.65 18.53 -2.50
N ILE A 522 -27.82 17.90 -1.32
CA ILE A 522 -27.65 18.58 -0.03
C ILE A 522 -26.21 19.09 0.12
N GLY A 523 -25.22 18.26 -0.24
CA GLY A 523 -23.81 18.67 -0.21
C GLY A 523 -23.50 19.86 -1.11
N GLU A 524 -23.98 19.85 -2.36
CA GLU A 524 -23.82 20.99 -3.29
C GLU A 524 -24.47 22.28 -2.79
N ARG A 525 -25.67 22.16 -2.18
CA ARG A 525 -26.35 23.28 -1.54
C ARG A 525 -25.54 23.83 -0.38
N TRP A 526 -25.01 22.97 0.49
CA TRP A 526 -24.17 23.41 1.62
C TRP A 526 -22.88 24.07 1.17
N ILE A 527 -22.20 23.53 0.16
CA ILE A 527 -21.01 24.16 -0.44
C ILE A 527 -21.35 25.58 -0.90
N SER A 528 -22.48 25.76 -1.58
CA SER A 528 -22.93 27.07 -2.06
C SER A 528 -23.19 28.05 -0.91
N LEU A 529 -23.95 27.62 0.11
CA LEU A 529 -24.26 28.42 1.30
C LEU A 529 -23.01 28.81 2.10
N ILE A 530 -22.08 27.88 2.30
CA ILE A 530 -20.84 28.16 3.04
C ILE A 530 -19.94 29.10 2.22
N SER A 531 -19.87 28.92 0.90
CA SER A 531 -19.12 29.81 0.02
C SER A 531 -19.66 31.25 0.06
N GLU A 532 -20.98 31.44 0.12
CA GLU A 532 -21.60 32.76 0.32
C GLU A 532 -21.25 33.36 1.68
N ASN A 533 -21.28 32.56 2.75
CA ASN A 533 -20.88 33.00 4.09
C ASN A 533 -19.41 33.40 4.19
N ILE A 534 -18.52 32.73 3.45
CA ILE A 534 -17.10 33.12 3.38
C ILE A 534 -16.96 34.50 2.73
N LYS A 535 -17.74 34.79 1.67
CA LYS A 535 -17.69 36.08 0.95
C LYS A 535 -18.20 37.26 1.79
N THR A 536 -19.19 37.03 2.65
CA THR A 536 -19.77 38.07 3.51
C THR A 536 -19.07 38.23 4.85
N SER A 537 -18.13 37.34 5.19
CA SER A 537 -17.40 37.37 6.46
C SER A 537 -16.39 38.51 6.52
N SER A 538 -16.24 39.11 7.70
CA SER A 538 -15.25 40.16 7.95
C SER A 538 -13.81 39.66 7.68
N PRO A 539 -12.92 40.49 7.09
CA PRO A 539 -11.50 40.18 6.90
C PRO A 539 -10.75 39.85 8.19
N SER A 540 -11.31 40.12 9.38
CA SER A 540 -10.67 39.82 10.67
C SER A 540 -10.93 38.40 11.20
N ALA A 541 -11.76 37.59 10.53
CA ALA A 541 -12.20 36.28 11.01
C ALA A 541 -11.47 35.09 10.32
N PHE A 542 -10.15 35.20 10.16
CA PHE A 542 -9.34 34.23 9.39
C PHE A 542 -9.53 32.76 9.85
N ASP A 543 -9.41 32.47 11.15
CA ASP A 543 -9.54 31.11 11.69
C ASP A 543 -10.91 30.50 11.39
N LYS A 544 -11.96 31.31 11.44
CA LYS A 544 -13.33 30.88 11.13
C LYS A 544 -13.48 30.58 9.64
N ILE A 545 -12.86 31.36 8.76
CA ILE A 545 -12.88 31.13 7.31
C ILE A 545 -12.16 29.82 6.98
N ASP A 546 -11.01 29.54 7.59
CA ASP A 546 -10.28 28.29 7.38
C ASP A 546 -11.09 27.07 7.84
N GLN A 547 -11.79 27.16 8.96
CA GLN A 547 -12.73 26.12 9.42
C GLN A 547 -13.86 25.90 8.40
N LEU A 548 -14.48 26.97 7.88
CA LEU A 548 -15.53 26.86 6.86
C LEU A 548 -15.02 26.24 5.55
N ARG A 549 -13.79 26.55 5.13
CA ARG A 549 -13.16 25.94 3.96
C ARG A 549 -12.91 24.46 4.16
N MET A 550 -12.49 24.04 5.36
CA MET A 550 -12.39 22.62 5.68
C MET A 550 -13.74 21.92 5.66
N LYS A 551 -14.82 22.56 6.13
CA LYS A 551 -16.18 22.01 5.96
C LYS A 551 -16.53 21.81 4.48
N ILE A 552 -16.23 22.79 3.62
CA ILE A 552 -16.43 22.66 2.16
C ILE A 552 -15.66 21.46 1.61
N VAL A 553 -14.40 21.25 2.03
CA VAL A 553 -13.61 20.09 1.62
C VAL A 553 -14.28 18.79 2.04
N ILE A 554 -14.71 18.66 3.31
CA ILE A 554 -15.36 17.47 3.85
C ILE A 554 -16.68 17.16 3.12
N ILE A 555 -17.49 18.19 2.86
CA ILE A 555 -18.75 18.05 2.12
C ILE A 555 -18.47 17.66 0.66
N GLY A 556 -17.48 18.28 0.01
CA GLY A 556 -17.07 17.93 -1.35
C GLY A 556 -16.61 16.48 -1.46
N ILE A 557 -15.87 15.97 -0.47
CA ILE A 557 -15.50 14.55 -0.37
C ILE A 557 -16.74 13.67 -0.32
N SER A 558 -17.75 14.03 0.48
CA SER A 558 -19.03 13.33 0.53
C SER A 558 -19.68 13.28 -0.85
N CYS A 559 -19.73 14.40 -1.58
CA CYS A 559 -20.26 14.47 -2.94
C CYS A 559 -19.48 13.53 -3.89
N ILE A 560 -18.15 13.48 -3.82
CA ILE A 560 -17.35 12.55 -4.66
C ILE A 560 -17.63 11.09 -4.30
N ILE A 561 -17.74 10.75 -3.02
CA ILE A 561 -18.03 9.40 -2.57
C ILE A 561 -19.35 8.88 -3.14
N THR A 562 -20.31 9.74 -3.45
CA THR A 562 -21.56 9.33 -4.13
C THR A 562 -21.36 8.69 -5.51
N PHE A 563 -20.16 8.73 -6.08
CA PHE A 563 -19.80 8.07 -7.33
C PHE A 563 -19.02 6.75 -7.11
N SER A 564 -18.81 6.33 -5.85
CA SER A 564 -18.02 5.15 -5.49
C SER A 564 -18.79 3.82 -5.68
N THR A 565 -19.33 3.59 -6.87
CA THR A 565 -20.10 2.38 -7.18
C THR A 565 -19.40 1.50 -8.22
N HIS A 566 -19.89 0.27 -8.36
CA HIS A 566 -19.36 -0.71 -9.31
C HIS A 566 -19.62 -0.26 -10.76
N SER A 567 -18.76 -0.66 -11.70
CA SER A 567 -18.86 -0.22 -13.11
C SER A 567 -20.21 -0.51 -13.77
N ASP A 568 -20.87 -1.61 -13.37
CA ASP A 568 -22.20 -2.03 -13.84
C ASP A 568 -23.36 -1.18 -13.29
N ARG A 569 -23.12 -0.39 -12.23
CA ARG A 569 -24.10 0.48 -11.57
C ARG A 569 -23.76 1.96 -11.73
N LEU A 570 -22.57 2.27 -12.24
CA LEU A 570 -22.09 3.64 -12.36
C LEU A 570 -22.96 4.49 -13.29
N HIS A 571 -23.60 3.90 -14.29
CA HIS A 571 -24.51 4.63 -15.18
C HIS A 571 -25.73 5.21 -14.45
N TYR A 572 -26.19 4.63 -13.34
CA TYR A 572 -27.28 5.22 -12.55
C TYR A 572 -26.87 6.53 -11.87
N LEU A 573 -25.60 6.64 -11.46
CA LEU A 573 -25.05 7.81 -10.76
C LEU A 573 -24.35 8.80 -11.71
N LEU A 574 -24.03 8.36 -12.92
CA LEU A 574 -23.22 9.03 -13.94
C LEU A 574 -23.83 8.85 -15.34
N SER A 575 -25.13 9.13 -15.48
CA SER A 575 -25.91 9.03 -16.73
C SER A 575 -25.98 10.30 -17.58
N SER A 576 -25.69 11.47 -17.02
CA SER A 576 -25.97 12.77 -17.65
C SER A 576 -24.78 13.70 -17.63
N THR A 577 -24.82 14.73 -18.50
CA THR A 577 -23.84 15.83 -18.48
C THR A 577 -23.84 16.55 -17.14
N GLU A 578 -25.01 16.72 -16.52
CA GLU A 578 -25.17 17.33 -15.19
C GLU A 578 -24.38 16.57 -14.11
N HIS A 579 -24.42 15.24 -14.12
CA HIS A 579 -23.66 14.42 -13.16
C HIS A 579 -22.15 14.58 -13.33
N ILE A 580 -21.65 14.69 -14.57
CA ILE A 580 -20.23 14.97 -14.83
C ILE A 580 -19.86 16.36 -14.34
N VAL A 581 -20.70 17.37 -14.60
CA VAL A 581 -20.49 18.74 -14.12
C VAL A 581 -20.45 18.78 -12.59
N SER A 582 -21.35 18.04 -11.92
CA SER A 582 -21.36 17.89 -10.46
C SER A 582 -20.05 17.30 -9.94
N LEU A 583 -19.57 16.19 -10.54
CA LEU A 583 -18.28 15.57 -10.19
C LEU A 583 -17.12 16.57 -10.34
N LEU A 584 -17.05 17.28 -11.47
CA LEU A 584 -15.99 18.27 -11.74
C LEU A 584 -16.05 19.46 -10.76
N LYS A 585 -17.25 19.93 -10.42
CA LYS A 585 -17.46 20.96 -9.39
C LYS A 585 -16.94 20.48 -8.05
N SER A 586 -17.28 19.27 -7.61
CA SER A 586 -16.81 18.73 -6.33
C SER A 586 -15.28 18.59 -6.32
N ALA A 587 -14.68 18.00 -7.36
CA ALA A 587 -13.23 17.83 -7.46
C ALA A 587 -12.48 19.18 -7.43
N THR A 588 -12.94 20.15 -8.21
CA THR A 588 -12.33 21.49 -8.28
C THR A 588 -12.50 22.27 -6.98
N THR A 589 -13.69 22.17 -6.36
CA THR A 589 -13.96 22.80 -5.06
C THR A 589 -13.03 22.26 -3.97
N ILE A 590 -12.80 20.95 -3.93
CA ILE A 590 -11.84 20.36 -2.99
C ILE A 590 -10.43 20.86 -3.27
N HIS A 591 -9.99 20.82 -4.53
CA HIS A 591 -8.67 21.26 -4.94
C HIS A 591 -8.37 22.70 -4.47
N ASP A 592 -9.27 23.62 -4.80
CA ASP A 592 -9.14 25.04 -4.47
C ASP A 592 -9.04 25.27 -2.96
N ASN A 593 -9.90 24.63 -2.18
CA ASN A 593 -9.96 24.86 -0.73
C ASN A 593 -8.82 24.15 0.02
N VAL A 594 -8.29 23.03 -0.50
CA VAL A 594 -7.13 22.34 0.07
C VAL A 594 -5.85 23.14 -0.14
N ILE A 595 -5.66 23.75 -1.32
CA ILE A 595 -4.47 24.57 -1.59
C ILE A 595 -4.40 25.78 -0.65
N LEU A 596 -5.54 26.40 -0.39
CA LEU A 596 -5.60 27.63 0.39
C LEU A 596 -5.51 27.41 1.89
N ASN A 597 -5.70 26.18 2.37
CA ASN A 597 -5.60 25.92 3.78
C ASN A 597 -4.12 25.83 4.20
N THR A 598 -3.65 26.90 4.83
CA THR A 598 -2.26 27.05 5.30
C THR A 598 -1.96 26.21 6.55
N ASN A 599 -2.97 25.83 7.33
CA ASN A 599 -2.83 25.04 8.57
C ASN A 599 -3.00 23.54 8.31
N LYS A 600 -2.11 22.96 7.49
CA LYS A 600 -2.07 21.49 7.22
C LYS A 600 -1.82 20.64 8.47
N SER A 601 -1.43 21.24 9.58
CA SER A 601 -1.07 20.57 10.84
C SER A 601 -2.27 20.09 11.68
N SER A 602 -3.52 20.40 11.32
CA SER A 602 -4.72 20.02 12.12
C SER A 602 -5.69 19.06 11.44
N ILE A 603 -5.32 18.43 10.31
CA ILE A 603 -6.19 17.42 9.66
C ILE A 603 -6.07 16.09 10.42
N SER A 604 -7.19 15.62 10.96
CA SER A 604 -7.26 14.32 11.64
C SER A 604 -6.93 13.16 10.69
N THR A 605 -6.55 12.02 11.25
CA THR A 605 -6.28 10.81 10.46
C THR A 605 -7.52 10.35 9.71
N TYR A 606 -8.71 10.48 10.30
CA TYR A 606 -9.97 10.13 9.65
C TYR A 606 -10.23 10.99 8.41
N ILE A 607 -10.11 12.31 8.51
CA ILE A 607 -10.35 13.21 7.37
C ILE A 607 -9.35 12.96 6.24
N ARG A 608 -8.08 12.72 6.57
CA ARG A 608 -7.06 12.32 5.59
C ARG A 608 -7.40 11.01 4.88
N ASN A 609 -7.99 10.04 5.57
CA ASN A 609 -8.42 8.77 4.97
C ASN A 609 -9.54 8.97 3.95
N ILE A 610 -10.57 9.75 4.28
CA ILE A 610 -11.67 10.01 3.35
C ILE A 610 -11.24 10.87 2.16
N MET A 611 -10.24 11.75 2.32
CA MET A 611 -9.59 12.47 1.21
C MET A 611 -8.88 11.51 0.26
N ARG A 612 -8.09 10.57 0.79
CA ARG A 612 -7.43 9.52 -0.02
C ARG A 612 -8.47 8.63 -0.71
N TYR A 613 -9.55 8.31 -0.03
CA TYR A 613 -10.64 7.53 -0.61
C TYR A 613 -11.34 8.28 -1.76
N SER A 614 -11.60 9.59 -1.65
CA SER A 614 -12.20 10.36 -2.74
C SER A 614 -11.27 10.51 -3.95
N GLU A 615 -9.96 10.70 -3.74
CA GLU A 615 -8.96 10.64 -4.81
C GLU A 615 -9.03 9.31 -5.55
N HIS A 616 -9.14 8.21 -4.80
CA HIS A 616 -9.26 6.87 -5.39
C HIS A 616 -10.54 6.71 -6.20
N VAL A 617 -11.68 7.22 -5.70
CA VAL A 617 -12.95 7.22 -6.44
C VAL A 617 -12.80 7.95 -7.78
N LEU A 618 -12.19 9.15 -7.79
CA LEU A 618 -11.95 9.94 -9.00
C LEU A 618 -11.14 9.17 -10.06
N VAL A 619 -10.04 8.52 -9.64
CA VAL A 619 -9.23 7.71 -10.57
C VAL A 619 -10.02 6.53 -11.12
N ARG A 620 -10.82 5.86 -10.28
CA ARG A 620 -11.60 4.68 -10.68
C ARG A 620 -12.74 5.02 -11.64
N VAL A 621 -13.43 6.16 -11.46
CA VAL A 621 -14.52 6.57 -12.36
C VAL A 621 -14.03 7.22 -13.66
N GLN A 622 -12.76 7.65 -13.72
CA GLN A 622 -12.22 8.38 -14.86
C GLN A 622 -12.38 7.69 -16.22
N PRO A 623 -12.16 6.36 -16.38
CA PRO A 623 -12.38 5.69 -17.67
C PRO A 623 -13.82 5.85 -18.17
N THR A 624 -14.81 5.73 -17.29
CA THR A 624 -16.23 5.92 -17.62
C THR A 624 -16.55 7.38 -17.94
N VAL A 625 -15.99 8.32 -17.16
CA VAL A 625 -16.11 9.76 -17.46
C VAL A 625 -15.54 10.07 -18.84
N ALA A 626 -14.38 9.52 -19.20
CA ALA A 626 -13.77 9.72 -20.51
C ALA A 626 -14.64 9.18 -21.66
N GLU A 627 -15.25 8.01 -21.47
CA GLU A 627 -16.18 7.43 -22.46
C GLU A 627 -17.42 8.31 -22.65
N LEU A 628 -18.03 8.79 -21.56
CA LEU A 628 -19.21 9.64 -21.61
C LEU A 628 -18.91 11.02 -22.20
N LEU A 629 -17.75 11.61 -21.87
CA LEU A 629 -17.28 12.84 -22.48
C LEU A 629 -17.07 12.68 -23.98
N GLN A 630 -16.51 11.56 -24.43
CA GLN A 630 -16.35 11.28 -25.85
C GLN A 630 -17.71 11.16 -26.56
N LYS A 631 -18.66 10.40 -25.97
CA LYS A 631 -20.02 10.21 -26.52
C LYS A 631 -20.83 11.52 -26.61
N SER A 632 -20.66 12.41 -25.63
CA SER A 632 -21.38 13.69 -25.54
C SER A 632 -20.66 14.86 -26.23
N SER A 633 -19.62 14.61 -27.03
CA SER A 633 -18.78 15.65 -27.64
C SER A 633 -18.23 16.67 -26.63
N CYS A 634 -17.95 16.20 -25.41
CA CYS A 634 -17.41 16.98 -24.29
C CYS A 634 -18.31 18.15 -23.82
N GLN A 635 -19.62 18.06 -24.01
CA GLN A 635 -20.56 19.12 -23.60
C GLN A 635 -20.44 19.45 -22.10
N ALA A 636 -20.26 18.45 -21.24
CA ALA A 636 -20.10 18.67 -19.80
C ALA A 636 -18.88 19.54 -19.45
N LEU A 637 -17.79 19.49 -20.24
CA LEU A 637 -16.63 20.36 -20.04
C LEU A 637 -16.94 21.82 -20.43
N ASN A 638 -17.74 22.01 -21.48
CA ASN A 638 -18.24 23.34 -21.85
C ASN A 638 -19.13 23.93 -20.76
N ASP A 639 -20.10 23.14 -20.28
CA ASP A 639 -21.03 23.56 -19.23
C ASP A 639 -20.28 23.89 -17.94
N PHE A 640 -19.35 23.03 -17.52
CA PHE A 640 -18.52 23.25 -16.33
C PHE A 640 -17.65 24.49 -16.46
N ALA A 641 -16.96 24.67 -17.60
CA ALA A 641 -16.10 25.83 -17.81
C ALA A 641 -16.88 27.16 -17.89
N ALA A 642 -18.09 27.14 -18.47
CA ALA A 642 -18.99 28.28 -18.46
C ALA A 642 -19.40 28.69 -17.03
N ILE A 643 -19.67 27.70 -16.16
CA ILE A 643 -20.04 27.95 -14.76
C ILE A 643 -18.85 28.45 -13.94
N TYR A 644 -17.66 27.85 -14.11
CA TYR A 644 -16.52 28.06 -13.21
C TYR A 644 -15.68 29.30 -13.56
N TRP A 645 -15.48 29.58 -14.86
CA TRP A 645 -14.66 30.71 -15.31
C TRP A 645 -15.48 31.95 -15.68
N ALA A 646 -16.68 31.79 -16.25
CA ALA A 646 -17.59 32.85 -16.71
C ALA A 646 -16.88 34.19 -17.03
N PRO A 647 -16.18 34.30 -18.19
CA PRO A 647 -15.43 35.51 -18.51
C PRO A 647 -16.38 36.71 -18.45
N LEU A 648 -15.96 37.76 -17.74
CA LEU A 648 -16.71 38.96 -17.35
C LEU A 648 -17.41 39.74 -18.50
N ARG A 649 -17.38 39.25 -19.75
CA ARG A 649 -17.88 39.93 -20.95
C ARG A 649 -18.74 39.12 -21.91
N SER A 650 -19.17 37.89 -21.62
CA SER A 650 -20.03 37.18 -22.57
C SER A 650 -21.13 36.35 -21.90
N LYS A 651 -22.38 36.72 -22.18
CA LYS A 651 -23.57 35.87 -22.03
C LYS A 651 -23.60 34.73 -23.08
N SER A 652 -22.49 34.44 -23.76
CA SER A 652 -22.44 33.39 -24.79
C SER A 652 -22.09 32.04 -24.18
N THR A 653 -22.70 31.01 -24.75
CA THR A 653 -22.42 29.61 -24.44
C THR A 653 -20.97 29.28 -24.78
N MET A 654 -20.23 28.76 -23.80
CA MET A 654 -18.89 28.23 -24.05
C MET A 654 -19.00 27.05 -24.99
N ASN A 655 -18.28 27.09 -26.12
CA ASN A 655 -18.40 26.09 -27.17
C ASN A 655 -17.01 25.64 -27.64
N GLY A 656 -16.24 25.16 -26.68
CA GLY A 656 -14.88 24.69 -26.86
C GLY A 656 -14.83 23.32 -27.55
N LYS A 657 -13.83 23.12 -28.43
CA LYS A 657 -13.49 21.80 -28.98
C LYS A 657 -12.42 21.14 -28.13
N TRP A 658 -12.86 20.35 -27.17
CA TRP A 658 -11.98 19.64 -26.23
C TRP A 658 -11.26 18.47 -26.88
N LYS A 659 -10.00 18.27 -26.50
CA LYS A 659 -9.18 17.12 -26.86
C LYS A 659 -8.56 16.55 -25.60
N LYS A 660 -8.59 15.23 -25.47
CA LYS A 660 -7.88 14.55 -24.40
C LYS A 660 -6.36 14.65 -24.65
N ARG A 661 -5.59 14.97 -23.61
CA ARG A 661 -4.15 15.21 -23.74
C ARG A 661 -3.37 13.94 -24.09
N ARG A 662 -3.70 12.83 -23.44
CA ARG A 662 -3.13 11.50 -23.75
C ARG A 662 -4.23 10.52 -24.15
N HIS A 663 -3.87 9.54 -24.97
CA HIS A 663 -4.75 8.45 -25.38
C HIS A 663 -5.01 7.40 -24.26
N ASP A 664 -4.52 7.65 -23.05
CA ASP A 664 -4.75 6.79 -21.89
C ASP A 664 -6.14 7.08 -21.27
N PRO A 665 -7.05 6.09 -21.16
CA PRO A 665 -8.34 6.25 -20.49
C PRO A 665 -8.23 6.80 -19.06
N SER A 666 -7.16 6.46 -18.34
CA SER A 666 -6.91 6.90 -16.96
C SER A 666 -6.28 8.29 -16.86
N ASP A 667 -5.99 8.96 -17.99
CA ASP A 667 -5.57 10.37 -17.99
C ASP A 667 -6.76 11.30 -17.75
N GLY A 668 -6.58 12.26 -16.85
CA GLY A 668 -7.58 13.25 -16.44
C GLY A 668 -7.60 14.50 -17.30
N TRP A 669 -6.56 14.72 -18.11
CA TRP A 669 -6.33 16.01 -18.78
C TRP A 669 -7.08 16.17 -20.10
N TYR A 670 -7.79 17.28 -20.21
CA TYR A 670 -8.43 17.76 -21.42
C TYR A 670 -8.01 19.19 -21.71
N ASP A 671 -7.80 19.47 -22.98
CA ASP A 671 -7.32 20.76 -23.48
C ASP A 671 -8.27 21.29 -24.56
N CYS A 672 -8.52 22.60 -24.55
CA CYS A 672 -9.34 23.28 -25.54
C CYS A 672 -8.78 24.67 -25.84
N ARG A 673 -8.98 25.14 -27.07
CA ARG A 673 -8.82 26.55 -27.41
C ARG A 673 -10.20 27.19 -27.51
N TYR A 674 -10.46 28.19 -26.68
CA TYR A 674 -11.66 29.01 -26.72
C TYR A 674 -11.25 30.45 -27.03
N GLU A 675 -11.70 30.96 -28.18
CA GLU A 675 -11.23 32.23 -28.75
C GLU A 675 -9.68 32.28 -28.84
N SER A 676 -9.04 33.24 -28.16
CA SER A 676 -7.59 33.39 -28.10
C SER A 676 -6.95 32.70 -26.90
N ARG A 677 -7.74 32.05 -26.02
CA ARG A 677 -7.27 31.48 -24.75
C ARG A 677 -7.17 29.96 -24.83
N TYR A 678 -6.16 29.42 -24.17
CA TYR A 678 -5.95 27.98 -24.02
C TYR A 678 -6.47 27.53 -22.66
N ILE A 679 -7.35 26.54 -22.61
CA ILE A 679 -8.00 26.07 -21.39
C ILE A 679 -7.63 24.60 -21.18
N SER A 680 -7.22 24.26 -19.96
CA SER A 680 -6.90 22.89 -19.56
C SER A 680 -7.67 22.50 -18.30
N ILE A 681 -8.25 21.30 -18.30
CA ILE A 681 -8.97 20.74 -17.15
C ILE A 681 -8.38 19.38 -16.80
N ASP A 682 -8.05 19.16 -15.53
CA ASP A 682 -7.75 17.83 -14.97
C ASP A 682 -8.98 17.33 -14.20
N CYS A 683 -9.71 16.38 -14.78
CA CYS A 683 -10.92 15.81 -14.17
C CYS A 683 -10.63 15.00 -12.90
N ILE A 684 -9.39 14.55 -12.67
CA ILE A 684 -9.01 13.76 -11.49
C ILE A 684 -8.58 14.70 -10.37
N GLN A 685 -7.68 15.64 -10.65
CA GLN A 685 -7.15 16.53 -9.61
C GLN A 685 -8.06 17.75 -9.35
N GLY A 686 -9.06 17.99 -10.19
CA GLY A 686 -9.90 19.18 -10.10
C GLY A 686 -9.18 20.46 -10.51
N ILE A 687 -8.15 20.36 -11.36
CA ILE A 687 -7.36 21.54 -11.76
C ILE A 687 -8.04 22.20 -12.97
N PHE A 688 -8.23 23.52 -12.90
CA PHE A 688 -8.67 24.33 -14.03
C PHE A 688 -7.64 25.41 -14.35
N LEU A 689 -7.10 25.39 -15.57
CA LEU A 689 -6.10 26.35 -16.04
C LEU A 689 -6.61 27.13 -17.26
N VAL A 690 -6.27 28.41 -17.31
CA VAL A 690 -6.38 29.24 -18.51
C VAL A 690 -5.01 29.83 -18.82
N ASP A 691 -4.51 29.66 -20.03
CA ASP A 691 -3.15 29.99 -20.48
C ASP A 691 -2.05 29.48 -19.52
N GLY A 692 -2.28 28.30 -18.94
CA GLY A 692 -1.37 27.68 -17.95
C GLY A 692 -1.45 28.25 -16.53
N MET A 693 -2.36 29.20 -16.27
CA MET A 693 -2.54 29.84 -14.97
C MET A 693 -3.78 29.31 -14.27
N SER A 694 -3.66 28.98 -12.97
CA SER A 694 -4.81 28.60 -12.14
C SER A 694 -5.76 29.79 -11.98
N ILE A 695 -7.05 29.60 -12.22
CA ILE A 695 -8.06 30.62 -11.90
C ILE A 695 -8.70 30.31 -10.56
N GLY A 696 -9.50 31.23 -10.02
CA GLY A 696 -10.10 31.05 -8.71
C GLY A 696 -9.29 31.77 -7.65
N PHE A 697 -8.03 31.37 -7.41
CA PHE A 697 -7.20 31.96 -6.35
C PHE A 697 -5.76 32.24 -6.78
N LEU A 698 -5.11 33.17 -6.07
CA LEU A 698 -3.71 33.51 -6.32
C LEU A 698 -2.78 32.34 -5.92
N PRO A 699 -1.77 32.03 -6.75
CA PRO A 699 -0.78 31.00 -6.45
C PRO A 699 0.17 31.41 -5.30
N GLU A 700 0.79 30.40 -4.69
CA GLU A 700 1.66 30.54 -3.50
C GLU A 700 2.84 31.48 -3.72
N ASN A 701 3.42 31.50 -4.92
CA ASN A 701 4.51 32.42 -5.28
C ASN A 701 4.11 33.92 -5.17
N ILE A 702 2.81 34.24 -5.27
CA ILE A 702 2.29 35.59 -5.06
C ILE A 702 1.92 35.80 -3.59
N THR A 703 1.17 34.87 -2.99
CA THR A 703 0.63 35.06 -1.63
C THR A 703 1.70 35.00 -0.54
N THR A 704 2.83 34.34 -0.78
CA THR A 704 3.99 34.29 0.12
C THR A 704 5.01 35.42 -0.11
N ASN A 705 4.81 36.26 -1.12
CA ASN A 705 5.72 37.36 -1.43
C ASN A 705 5.62 38.46 -0.36
N GLU A 706 6.76 39.02 0.05
CA GLU A 706 6.82 40.06 1.08
C GLU A 706 5.97 41.29 0.77
N LEU A 707 5.90 41.70 -0.51
CA LEU A 707 5.07 42.82 -0.93
C LEU A 707 3.58 42.52 -0.74
N PHE A 708 3.15 41.30 -1.11
CA PHE A 708 1.77 40.87 -0.92
C PHE A 708 1.40 40.87 0.56
N ILE A 709 2.24 40.24 1.40
CA ILE A 709 2.03 40.15 2.85
C ILE A 709 2.03 41.55 3.48
N ARG A 710 2.88 42.47 3.01
CA ARG A 710 2.92 43.84 3.50
C ARG A 710 1.62 44.61 3.23
N VAL A 711 1.07 44.47 2.02
CA VAL A 711 -0.12 45.24 1.60
C VAL A 711 -1.42 44.58 2.08
N PHE A 712 -1.51 43.26 1.93
CA PHE A 712 -2.77 42.52 2.10
C PHE A 712 -2.73 41.50 3.24
N ARG A 713 -1.57 41.32 3.90
CA ARG A 713 -1.37 40.30 4.94
C ARG A 713 -1.76 38.92 4.43
N ASN A 714 -2.76 38.30 5.06
CA ASN A 714 -3.25 36.96 4.74
C ASN A 714 -4.59 37.01 3.97
N HIS A 715 -4.90 38.14 3.32
CA HIS A 715 -6.14 38.24 2.55
C HIS A 715 -6.11 37.31 1.33
N ILE A 716 -7.25 36.66 1.05
CA ILE A 716 -7.38 35.71 -0.04
C ILE A 716 -8.25 36.34 -1.13
N PHE A 717 -7.64 36.60 -2.28
CA PHE A 717 -8.33 37.14 -3.44
C PHE A 717 -8.89 36.03 -4.33
N GLU A 718 -10.17 36.15 -4.67
CA GLU A 718 -10.71 35.44 -5.82
C GLU A 718 -10.27 36.15 -7.11
N VAL A 719 -9.56 35.44 -8.00
CA VAL A 719 -8.93 36.01 -9.19
C VAL A 719 -9.28 35.27 -10.48
N GLN A 720 -9.05 35.97 -11.58
CA GLN A 720 -9.12 35.46 -12.95
C GLN A 720 -7.97 36.06 -13.78
N LEU A 721 -7.89 35.71 -15.06
CA LEU A 721 -6.92 36.33 -15.97
C LEU A 721 -7.31 37.75 -16.35
N ALA A 722 -6.31 38.64 -16.36
CA ALA A 722 -6.42 39.95 -16.97
C ALA A 722 -6.26 39.88 -18.50
N GLU A 723 -6.52 41.01 -19.18
CA GLU A 723 -6.17 41.19 -20.59
C GLU A 723 -4.65 41.17 -20.79
N SER A 724 -3.88 41.66 -19.80
CA SER A 724 -2.42 41.62 -19.81
C SER A 724 -1.89 40.18 -19.65
N PRO A 725 -0.86 39.78 -20.42
CA PRO A 725 -0.26 38.46 -20.30
C PRO A 725 0.26 38.20 -18.88
N LYS A 726 0.13 36.95 -18.41
CA LYS A 726 0.65 36.48 -17.12
C LYS A 726 0.22 37.33 -15.91
N THR A 727 -0.95 37.96 -15.99
CA THR A 727 -1.45 38.87 -14.94
C THR A 727 -2.80 38.37 -14.42
N TYR A 728 -2.92 38.27 -13.11
CA TYR A 728 -4.19 38.03 -12.42
C TYR A 728 -4.93 39.34 -12.21
N ILE A 729 -6.27 39.29 -12.21
CA ILE A 729 -7.13 40.40 -11.80
C ILE A 729 -8.19 39.88 -10.83
N THR A 730 -8.57 40.67 -9.84
CA THR A 730 -9.62 40.29 -8.90
C THR A 730 -10.98 40.13 -9.59
N LYS A 731 -11.71 39.05 -9.24
CA LYS A 731 -13.09 38.83 -9.71
C LYS A 731 -14.05 39.87 -9.12
N HIS A 732 -13.83 40.24 -7.85
CA HIS A 732 -14.66 41.19 -7.11
C HIS A 732 -14.04 42.59 -7.10
N LEU A 733 -14.89 43.58 -6.83
CA LEU A 733 -14.52 44.97 -6.67
C LEU A 733 -14.29 45.27 -5.19
N TYR A 734 -13.28 46.08 -4.88
CA TYR A 734 -12.85 46.38 -3.52
C TYR A 734 -13.00 47.89 -3.19
N HIS A 735 -12.96 48.19 -1.89
CA HIS A 735 -13.24 49.50 -1.23
C HIS A 735 -14.72 49.90 -1.18
N ASP A 736 -15.08 50.81 -0.26
CA ASP A 736 -16.46 51.14 0.17
C ASP A 736 -17.43 51.62 -0.93
N ASN A 737 -16.94 51.87 -2.15
CA ASN A 737 -17.76 52.25 -3.30
C ASN A 737 -17.67 51.25 -4.48
N GLY A 738 -16.97 50.11 -4.32
CA GLY A 738 -16.85 49.07 -5.35
C GLY A 738 -16.18 49.57 -6.65
N ARG A 739 -15.13 50.40 -6.56
CA ARG A 739 -14.55 51.09 -7.73
C ARG A 739 -13.22 50.52 -8.20
N VAL A 740 -12.64 49.59 -7.46
CA VAL A 740 -11.24 49.18 -7.64
C VAL A 740 -11.10 47.68 -7.89
N GLN A 741 -10.21 47.33 -8.81
CA GLN A 741 -9.68 45.97 -9.00
C GLN A 741 -8.17 45.96 -8.77
N TYR A 742 -7.65 44.85 -8.27
CA TYR A 742 -6.21 44.64 -8.17
C TYR A 742 -5.73 43.73 -9.30
N GLU A 743 -4.68 44.14 -9.99
CA GLU A 743 -3.94 43.33 -10.96
C GLU A 743 -2.63 42.86 -10.32
N PHE A 744 -2.31 41.56 -10.42
CA PHE A 744 -1.10 40.96 -9.87
C PHE A 744 -0.27 40.34 -10.99
N TYR A 745 0.97 40.80 -11.13
CA TYR A 745 1.94 40.26 -12.09
C TYR A 745 3.17 39.77 -11.35
N PHE A 746 3.52 38.49 -11.54
CA PHE A 746 4.70 37.88 -10.95
C PHE A 746 5.69 37.50 -12.04
N ASN A 747 6.94 37.96 -11.91
CA ASN A 747 8.02 37.55 -12.79
C ASN A 747 8.78 36.36 -12.18
N ASP A 748 8.68 35.19 -12.80
CA ASP A 748 9.30 33.97 -12.30
C ASP A 748 10.84 33.98 -12.28
N GLU A 749 11.47 34.76 -13.17
CA GLU A 749 12.92 34.89 -13.30
C GLU A 749 13.48 35.82 -12.24
N THR A 750 12.86 36.98 -12.05
CA THR A 750 13.33 38.00 -11.10
C THR A 750 12.70 37.87 -9.71
N LYS A 751 11.74 36.95 -9.54
CA LYS A 751 10.92 36.75 -8.32
C LYS A 751 10.24 38.03 -7.82
N CYS A 752 10.01 38.99 -8.71
CA CYS A 752 9.43 40.28 -8.38
C CYS A 752 7.91 40.26 -8.60
N LEU A 753 7.18 40.70 -7.58
CA LEU A 753 5.73 40.90 -7.63
C LEU A 753 5.43 42.38 -7.91
N ARG A 754 4.58 42.63 -8.91
CA ARG A 754 4.00 43.95 -9.18
C ARG A 754 2.50 43.89 -8.92
N ILE A 755 2.02 44.81 -8.09
CA ILE A 755 0.59 44.93 -7.74
C ILE A 755 0.09 46.28 -8.25
N ILE A 756 -0.96 46.27 -9.05
CA ILE A 756 -1.55 47.47 -9.65
C ILE A 756 -2.99 47.61 -9.15
N GLU A 757 -3.30 48.74 -8.55
CA GLU A 757 -4.65 49.19 -8.26
C GLU A 757 -5.24 49.85 -9.51
N ARG A 758 -6.35 49.31 -10.03
CA ARG A 758 -7.06 49.83 -11.21
C ARG A 758 -8.42 50.40 -10.80
N HIS A 759 -8.65 51.68 -11.09
CA HIS A 759 -9.94 52.33 -10.89
C HIS A 759 -10.84 52.12 -12.10
N ILE A 760 -12.02 51.52 -11.92
CA ILE A 760 -12.87 51.11 -13.04
C ILE A 760 -13.48 52.30 -13.80
N HIS A 761 -13.82 53.39 -13.10
CA HIS A 761 -14.46 54.54 -13.72
C HIS A 761 -13.49 55.42 -14.52
N THR A 762 -12.27 55.61 -14.03
CA THR A 762 -11.25 56.44 -14.68
C THR A 762 -10.29 55.62 -15.55
N ASN A 763 -10.28 54.29 -15.35
CA ASN A 763 -9.29 53.37 -15.90
C ASN A 763 -7.83 53.69 -15.51
N GLU A 764 -7.64 54.53 -14.48
CA GLU A 764 -6.32 54.85 -13.93
C GLU A 764 -5.71 53.64 -13.23
N LYS A 765 -4.40 53.49 -13.37
CA LYS A 765 -3.62 52.38 -12.83
C LYS A 765 -2.52 52.92 -11.93
N PHE A 766 -2.53 52.53 -10.66
CA PHE A 766 -1.53 52.92 -9.66
C PHE A 766 -0.79 51.69 -9.18
N GLN A 767 0.55 51.67 -9.28
CA GLN A 767 1.32 50.59 -8.71
C GLN A 767 1.36 50.75 -7.18
N LEU A 768 0.90 49.74 -6.44
CA LEU A 768 0.97 49.73 -4.99
C LEU A 768 2.40 49.47 -4.56
N ILE A 769 3.00 50.47 -3.91
CA ILE A 769 4.39 50.47 -3.40
C ILE A 769 5.39 50.21 -4.55
N THR A 770 6.02 51.28 -5.04
CA THR A 770 7.19 51.17 -5.91
C THR A 770 8.41 50.82 -5.05
N HIS A 771 9.20 49.84 -5.51
CA HIS A 771 10.46 49.45 -4.86
C HIS A 771 11.41 50.62 -4.66
#